data_AF-K1GIX8-F1
#
_entry.id   AF-K1GIX8-F1
#
_cell.length_a   1.000
_cell.length_b   1.000
_cell.length_c   1.000
_cell.angle_alpha   90.00
_cell.angle_beta   90.00
_cell.angle_gamma   90.00
#
_symmetry.space_group_name_H-M   'P 1'
#
loop_
_entity.id
_entity.type
_entity.pdbx_description
1 polymer ?
#
loop_
_entity_poly.entity_id
_entity_poly.type
_entity_poly.pdbx_seq_one_letter_code
_entity_poly.pdbx_strand_id
1 'polypeptide(L)'
;MRNNNLHDVEKNLRSIAKRYENVKYSVGLAVLFLMKGTNAFSDNNMIQEAEKQKEVITNDQVTKSMAKKQEEKSQKAKQGLKASWTNMQFGANDLYSNFFVTPKAEVEKTSIVKTEKAVLVASADNSVTLPMFAKLSSDIDTTDTNTPTMEEIKTSKENLRGSVGNLKDKIDVARRENNKEINGLRLELIQLMEQGNQVVKSPWASWQFGVNYFYDNWGSSYKGRGDKSEKYAYEGVLERDTNLFNRYVPVSSKNYSSLAKSSNPRSAASNQREGLKSYGLASTRLAEEPKIVTQVNAGINPKTINKQALNISAKAANAVTLPETVSFSPISPKTPVIAPPNVVIKDVTLSPLWNADDRLPDTQYIYVSGTNVVKPGSTYNLTTNYKNPNIPGYNRTKTFSADEVLKTSDGTDYTTVPGYTARGGMRDYTYGAIFEFIGGDHTIEGLTLEVDTVRERNGNIIKGVRAISTDGNNNLKVRNKSNIKLSADNVVGFATDEDPNGAGNLRQLINDTDGLIYSTGKQNVSFILVKEQDNPAATHEHINNGKIIMDGDESYAFAFSKTNGVHPNVYITHNINNGEIVMAGKENYGFALGAGRDYKVADSYIDNTAGGTISMLGNKSMAIITQSNMDHANNAGTINIAGSESYGMYTESATSMTNTGDINITDYTKNFTSNNAGGKWLDNKEYSASNAQKSIGIASGKAGSTITNSGNINISTGENNIGAYTNIGNVVNSGNINVTNGQNIGMYVAGTGTGTNTNTGKVTVTSDGSIGLMTTGTATLTNNGELKVTGGNNATNTTGTIGMSAGVGSTIDSTNGKATIDVTGDKSIGLYSEGTLKIGESTIKTNNGAINYYAKDNGKIEVVTGKTSTATTGQSSLLFYTKGTGKIILNGNINATIKGGSTPSTRGTAFYYEATPGAYGTFNTAAIQNYFNTSFGNGSSTLNNLTLNMEDNSRLFIASNVEMNLSDTAATSLMTGITNAPTITGSNYKTFMLYLSKLNINQSVDLNDPNNAYNKLEISNSTIENANSMTGSLNRQVAIAQENGNDTNGNGYNANKVTLTNTASGVIN
;
A
#
# COMPACT_ATOMS: atom_id res chain seq x y z
N MET A 1 -41.70 28.43 -10.37
CA MET A 1 -40.61 27.59 -9.84
C MET A 1 -41.21 26.27 -9.38
N ARG A 2 -40.88 25.16 -10.04
CA ARG A 2 -41.25 23.81 -9.58
C ARG A 2 -40.24 23.42 -8.49
N ASN A 3 -40.70 23.23 -7.26
CA ASN A 3 -39.87 22.70 -6.18
C ASN A 3 -39.47 21.26 -6.54
N ASN A 4 -38.17 20.97 -6.54
CA ASN A 4 -37.64 19.63 -6.80
C ASN A 4 -37.86 18.74 -5.56
N ASN A 5 -39.10 18.31 -5.36
CA ASN A 5 -39.52 17.44 -4.26
C ASN A 5 -38.67 16.16 -4.13
N LEU A 6 -38.06 15.70 -5.22
CA LEU A 6 -37.21 14.51 -5.24
C LEU A 6 -35.91 14.70 -4.43
N HIS A 7 -35.33 15.90 -4.47
CA HIS A 7 -34.09 16.20 -3.75
C HIS A 7 -34.33 16.28 -2.24
N ASP A 8 -35.47 16.86 -1.84
CA ASP A 8 -35.86 16.93 -0.43
C ASP A 8 -36.23 15.55 0.13
N VAL A 9 -36.89 14.70 -0.66
CA VAL A 9 -37.16 13.29 -0.29
C VAL A 9 -35.86 12.51 -0.09
N GLU A 10 -34.90 12.63 -1.01
CA GLU A 10 -33.57 12.00 -0.87
C GLU A 10 -32.85 12.48 0.40
N LYS A 11 -32.83 13.79 0.65
CA LYS A 11 -32.18 14.38 1.82
C LYS A 11 -32.82 13.89 3.13
N ASN A 12 -34.15 13.78 3.17
CA ASN A 12 -34.88 13.28 4.33
C ASN A 12 -34.65 11.78 4.56
N LEU A 13 -34.65 10.95 3.51
CA LEU A 13 -34.36 9.52 3.61
C LEU A 13 -32.91 9.25 4.06
N ARG A 14 -31.95 10.05 3.60
CA ARG A 14 -30.56 10.01 4.11
C ARG A 14 -30.46 10.41 5.57
N SER A 15 -31.29 11.36 6.03
CA SER A 15 -31.35 11.75 7.44
C SER A 15 -31.97 10.65 8.31
N ILE A 16 -33.03 9.98 7.84
CA ILE A 16 -33.66 8.85 8.53
C ILE A 16 -32.67 7.69 8.66
N ALA A 17 -31.96 7.34 7.58
CA ALA A 17 -30.95 6.28 7.60
C ALA A 17 -29.75 6.56 8.54
N LYS A 18 -29.49 7.82 8.87
CA LYS A 18 -28.47 8.20 9.85
C LYS A 18 -28.94 8.10 11.30
N ARG A 19 -30.26 8.09 11.54
CA ARG A 19 -30.85 8.06 12.89
C ARG A 19 -31.28 6.67 13.33
N TYR A 20 -31.52 5.75 12.39
CA TYR A 20 -31.98 4.40 12.67
C TYR A 20 -31.01 3.38 12.07
N GLU A 21 -30.35 2.58 12.91
CA GLU A 21 -29.33 1.59 12.51
C GLU A 21 -29.87 0.54 11.53
N ASN A 22 -31.18 0.26 11.58
CA ASN A 22 -31.84 -0.76 10.77
C ASN A 22 -32.28 -0.27 9.37
N VAL A 23 -32.06 1.01 9.04
CA VAL A 23 -32.46 1.61 7.75
C VAL A 23 -31.23 2.13 7.02
N LYS A 24 -30.80 1.46 5.96
CA LYS A 24 -29.70 1.93 5.10
C LYS A 24 -30.25 2.69 3.90
N TYR A 25 -29.74 3.90 3.65
CA TYR A 25 -30.12 4.66 2.46
C TYR A 25 -29.61 3.96 1.20
N SER A 26 -30.50 3.72 0.25
CA SER A 26 -30.18 3.30 -1.10
C SER A 26 -31.10 4.01 -2.09
N VAL A 27 -30.68 4.10 -3.36
CA VAL A 27 -31.56 4.58 -4.43
C VAL A 27 -32.82 3.71 -4.54
N GLY A 28 -32.69 2.40 -4.27
CA GLY A 28 -33.82 1.48 -4.17
C GLY A 28 -34.82 1.84 -3.08
N LEU A 29 -34.36 2.27 -1.90
CA LEU A 29 -35.23 2.76 -0.81
C LEU A 29 -35.94 4.06 -1.20
N ALA A 30 -35.27 4.97 -1.92
CA ALA A 30 -35.90 6.19 -2.41
C ALA A 30 -37.00 5.92 -3.44
N VAL A 31 -36.77 4.98 -4.37
CA VAL A 31 -37.80 4.53 -5.32
C VAL A 31 -38.94 3.82 -4.59
N LEU A 32 -38.64 2.94 -3.63
CA LEU A 32 -39.65 2.22 -2.84
C LEU A 32 -40.51 3.19 -2.01
N PHE A 33 -39.91 4.22 -1.41
CA PHE A 33 -40.60 5.29 -0.69
C PHE A 33 -41.47 6.15 -1.61
N LEU A 34 -41.02 6.42 -2.84
CA LEU A 34 -41.85 7.12 -3.84
C LEU A 34 -43.05 6.26 -4.29
N MET A 35 -42.88 4.94 -4.35
CA MET A 35 -43.94 4.01 -4.76
C MET A 35 -44.93 3.67 -3.63
N LYS A 36 -44.46 3.58 -2.39
CA LYS A 36 -45.25 3.06 -1.26
C LYS A 36 -45.41 4.04 -0.08
N GLY A 37 -44.80 5.21 -0.14
CA GLY A 37 -44.79 6.18 0.97
C GLY A 37 -44.12 5.59 2.22
N THR A 38 -44.67 5.89 3.39
CA THR A 38 -44.19 5.39 4.69
C THR A 38 -44.25 3.87 4.82
N ASN A 39 -45.06 3.17 4.00
CA ASN A 39 -45.10 1.70 3.98
C ASN A 39 -43.83 1.06 3.40
N ALA A 40 -42.88 1.86 2.88
CA ALA A 40 -41.54 1.37 2.56
C ALA A 40 -40.76 0.88 3.79
N PHE A 41 -41.21 1.22 5.01
CA PHE A 41 -40.57 0.85 6.27
C PHE A 41 -41.35 -0.20 7.08
N SER A 42 -42.38 -0.83 6.50
CA SER A 42 -43.10 -1.92 7.18
C SER A 42 -42.27 -3.20 7.21
N ASP A 43 -42.38 -4.00 8.27
CA ASP A 43 -41.62 -5.24 8.51
C ASP A 43 -41.64 -6.23 7.33
N ASN A 44 -42.69 -6.22 6.50
CA ASN A 44 -42.80 -7.04 5.29
C ASN A 44 -41.81 -6.69 4.15
N ASN A 45 -41.08 -5.56 4.24
CA ASN A 45 -40.11 -5.12 3.23
C ASN A 45 -38.66 -5.11 3.75
N MET A 46 -38.41 -5.59 4.98
CA MET A 46 -37.06 -5.76 5.50
C MET A 46 -36.45 -7.05 4.93
N ILE A 47 -35.31 -6.94 4.26
CA ILE A 47 -34.48 -8.08 3.87
C ILE A 47 -33.92 -8.68 5.17
N GLN A 48 -34.60 -9.68 5.71
CA GLN A 48 -34.08 -10.49 6.81
C GLN A 48 -33.04 -11.48 6.26
N GLU A 49 -31.87 -11.51 6.89
CA GLU A 49 -30.73 -12.42 6.70
C GLU A 49 -31.04 -13.92 7.02
N ALA A 50 -32.30 -14.35 6.90
CA ALA A 50 -32.79 -15.63 7.42
C ALA A 50 -32.96 -16.77 6.38
N GLU A 51 -32.42 -16.66 5.16
CA GLU A 51 -32.47 -17.75 4.15
C GLU A 51 -31.11 -18.39 3.83
N LYS A 52 -30.12 -18.27 4.73
CA LYS A 52 -28.81 -18.96 4.58
C LYS A 52 -28.66 -20.28 5.34
N GLN A 53 -29.73 -20.80 5.94
CA GLN A 53 -29.68 -22.08 6.66
C GLN A 53 -30.91 -22.93 6.36
N LYS A 54 -30.87 -23.64 5.23
CA LYS A 54 -31.53 -24.95 5.01
C LYS A 54 -31.08 -25.49 3.66
N GLU A 55 -30.05 -26.33 3.68
CA GLU A 55 -30.01 -27.64 3.01
C GLU A 55 -28.59 -28.20 3.12
N VAL A 56 -28.45 -29.19 4.00
CA VAL A 56 -27.27 -30.05 4.13
C VAL A 56 -27.72 -31.44 3.67
N ILE A 57 -27.05 -31.91 2.61
CA ILE A 57 -26.88 -33.30 2.14
C ILE A 57 -28.08 -33.95 1.44
N THR A 58 -27.95 -34.22 0.13
CA THR A 58 -27.64 -35.58 -0.38
C THR A 58 -27.10 -35.53 -1.82
N ASN A 59 -26.12 -36.39 -2.12
CA ASN A 59 -25.54 -36.62 -3.46
C ASN A 59 -26.58 -37.21 -4.42
N ASP A 60 -26.80 -36.56 -5.57
CA ASP A 60 -26.68 -37.13 -6.92
C ASP A 60 -27.27 -36.18 -7.97
N GLN A 61 -26.69 -36.22 -9.17
CA GLN A 61 -27.08 -35.51 -10.41
C GLN A 61 -26.43 -34.14 -10.68
N VAL A 62 -25.13 -34.23 -10.99
CA VAL A 62 -24.53 -33.48 -12.09
C VAL A 62 -25.36 -33.68 -13.36
N THR A 63 -25.48 -32.61 -14.17
CA THR A 63 -26.03 -32.54 -15.54
C THR A 63 -27.46 -31.99 -15.69
N LYS A 64 -27.66 -30.68 -15.48
CA LYS A 64 -28.65 -29.82 -16.20
C LYS A 64 -28.67 -28.34 -15.73
N SER A 65 -27.51 -27.69 -15.66
CA SER A 65 -27.40 -26.25 -15.36
C SER A 65 -26.55 -25.51 -16.39
N MET A 66 -26.93 -25.60 -17.66
CA MET A 66 -26.52 -24.65 -18.68
C MET A 66 -27.76 -24.19 -19.45
N ALA A 67 -27.82 -22.88 -19.71
CA ALA A 67 -28.84 -22.16 -20.49
C ALA A 67 -30.12 -21.69 -19.75
N LYS A 68 -30.00 -20.60 -18.97
CA LYS A 68 -30.85 -19.39 -19.11
C LYS A 68 -30.46 -18.31 -18.09
N LYS A 69 -29.71 -17.31 -18.57
CA LYS A 69 -29.83 -15.86 -18.32
C LYS A 69 -28.49 -15.18 -18.59
N GLN A 70 -28.23 -15.04 -19.88
CA GLN A 70 -27.44 -13.95 -20.43
C GLN A 70 -28.43 -12.82 -20.75
N GLU A 71 -27.96 -11.57 -20.70
CA GLU A 71 -28.60 -10.29 -21.08
C GLU A 71 -29.31 -9.48 -19.98
N GLU A 72 -28.50 -8.64 -19.32
CA GLU A 72 -28.72 -7.24 -18.87
C GLU A 72 -27.61 -6.97 -17.82
N LYS A 73 -26.65 -6.05 -17.91
CA LYS A 73 -26.52 -4.75 -18.57
C LYS A 73 -25.03 -4.40 -18.69
N SER A 74 -24.64 -3.95 -19.88
CA SER A 74 -23.58 -2.95 -20.03
C SER A 74 -24.14 -1.55 -19.73
N GLN A 75 -23.25 -0.63 -19.34
CA GLN A 75 -23.41 0.82 -19.10
C GLN A 75 -23.54 1.29 -17.64
N LYS A 76 -22.38 1.56 -17.00
CA LYS A 76 -21.97 2.87 -16.43
C LYS A 76 -20.71 2.69 -15.58
N ALA A 77 -19.57 3.23 -16.03
CA ALA A 77 -18.52 3.73 -15.16
C ALA A 77 -17.62 4.72 -15.93
N LYS A 78 -17.93 6.02 -15.79
CA LYS A 78 -16.96 7.11 -15.96
C LYS A 78 -17.00 7.93 -14.68
N GLN A 79 -15.79 8.30 -14.23
CA GLN A 79 -15.41 9.30 -13.24
C GLN A 79 -15.61 8.99 -11.74
N GLY A 80 -14.46 8.91 -11.07
CA GLY A 80 -14.31 8.92 -9.62
C GLY A 80 -12.84 9.01 -9.23
N LEU A 81 -12.18 10.13 -9.55
CA LEU A 81 -10.97 10.59 -8.88
C LEU A 81 -11.32 10.96 -7.43
N LYS A 82 -10.60 10.40 -6.44
CA LYS A 82 -10.16 11.12 -5.24
C LYS A 82 -8.90 10.48 -4.68
N ALA A 83 -7.79 11.20 -4.81
CA ALA A 83 -6.65 11.13 -3.90
C ALA A 83 -7.03 11.82 -2.59
N SER A 84 -6.52 11.30 -1.46
CA SER A 84 -6.47 11.99 -0.17
C SER A 84 -5.04 12.44 0.10
N TRP A 85 -4.87 13.73 0.36
CA TRP A 85 -3.66 14.38 0.85
C TRP A 85 -3.56 14.28 2.37
N THR A 86 -2.39 13.93 2.92
CA THR A 86 -1.60 14.62 3.98
C THR A 86 -0.43 13.68 4.40
N ASN A 87 0.85 14.07 4.56
CA ASN A 87 1.45 15.34 4.97
C ASN A 87 2.82 15.60 4.29
N MET A 88 2.97 16.77 3.65
CA MET A 88 4.22 17.53 3.75
C MET A 88 4.13 18.30 5.06
N GLN A 89 5.00 17.98 6.03
CA GLN A 89 5.24 18.87 7.16
C GLN A 89 6.58 19.57 6.97
N PHE A 90 6.48 20.89 6.86
CA PHE A 90 7.58 21.83 6.89
C PHE A 90 8.37 21.68 8.20
N GLY A 91 9.66 21.36 8.07
CA GLY A 91 10.64 21.63 9.11
C GLY A 91 10.93 23.13 9.16
N ALA A 92 10.94 23.68 10.37
CA ALA A 92 11.33 25.05 10.64
C ALA A 92 12.82 25.26 10.33
N ASN A 93 13.14 26.46 9.85
CA ASN A 93 14.45 27.00 9.45
C ASN A 93 14.80 26.79 7.97
N ASP A 94 14.47 27.78 7.14
CA ASP A 94 15.45 28.43 6.24
C ASP A 94 14.76 29.54 5.42
N LEU A 95 14.56 30.68 6.08
CA LEU A 95 14.55 31.97 5.43
C LEU A 95 15.79 32.68 5.98
N TYR A 96 16.91 32.64 5.27
CA TYR A 96 17.92 33.71 5.15
C TYR A 96 19.14 33.21 4.36
N SER A 97 19.48 33.96 3.31
CA SER A 97 20.78 34.12 2.64
C SER A 97 21.75 32.92 2.58
N ASN A 98 22.16 32.54 1.36
CA ASN A 98 23.48 32.91 0.84
C ASN A 98 23.67 32.45 -0.60
N PHE A 99 23.90 33.45 -1.46
CA PHE A 99 24.61 33.32 -2.73
C PHE A 99 26.07 32.90 -2.44
N PHE A 100 26.63 32.07 -3.34
CA PHE A 100 28.04 31.64 -3.42
C PHE A 100 28.59 30.74 -2.31
N VAL A 101 28.65 29.41 -2.55
CA VAL A 101 29.84 28.58 -2.25
C VAL A 101 29.84 27.35 -3.17
N THR A 102 30.94 27.15 -3.89
CA THR A 102 31.28 25.93 -4.67
C THR A 102 31.60 24.73 -3.77
N PRO A 103 31.19 23.49 -4.11
CA PRO A 103 31.69 22.31 -3.41
C PRO A 103 33.09 21.94 -3.90
N LYS A 104 34.05 21.91 -2.96
CA LYS A 104 35.27 21.10 -3.05
C LYS A 104 34.86 19.63 -3.07
N ALA A 105 35.28 18.87 -4.07
CA ALA A 105 35.33 17.43 -4.02
C ALA A 105 36.78 16.98 -3.88
N GLU A 106 36.99 16.09 -2.92
CA GLU A 106 38.25 15.49 -2.52
C GLU A 106 38.84 14.55 -3.57
N VAL A 107 40.13 14.36 -3.39
CA VAL A 107 41.09 13.60 -4.17
C VAL A 107 40.88 12.09 -3.97
N GLU A 108 40.69 11.35 -5.05
CA GLU A 108 41.17 9.97 -5.14
C GLU A 108 42.25 9.85 -6.23
N LYS A 109 43.41 9.33 -5.82
CA LYS A 109 44.57 9.04 -6.65
C LYS A 109 44.54 7.57 -7.08
N THR A 110 45.30 7.29 -8.15
CA THR A 110 45.67 6.00 -8.79
C THR A 110 44.73 5.63 -9.96
N SER A 111 45.13 5.44 -11.23
CA SER A 111 46.43 5.07 -11.84
C SER A 111 46.50 5.39 -13.36
N ILE A 112 47.65 5.92 -13.81
CA ILE A 112 48.44 5.56 -15.04
C ILE A 112 47.70 5.54 -16.41
N VAL A 113 47.75 6.63 -17.20
CA VAL A 113 48.67 6.96 -18.33
C VAL A 113 48.53 6.14 -19.63
N LYS A 114 48.18 6.85 -20.73
CA LYS A 114 48.74 6.88 -22.12
C LYS A 114 47.73 7.67 -22.97
N THR A 115 47.99 8.71 -23.79
CA THR A 115 49.20 9.28 -24.41
C THR A 115 48.84 10.66 -25.02
N GLU A 116 49.71 11.64 -24.78
CA GLU A 116 50.15 12.77 -25.64
C GLU A 116 49.20 13.48 -26.62
N LYS A 117 48.87 14.76 -26.30
CA LYS A 117 49.37 15.95 -27.03
C LYS A 117 48.95 17.22 -26.27
N ALA A 118 49.91 17.82 -25.58
CA ALA A 118 49.78 19.15 -25.02
C ALA A 118 50.16 20.20 -26.08
N VAL A 119 49.32 21.21 -26.27
CA VAL A 119 49.77 22.56 -26.62
C VAL A 119 49.21 23.49 -25.56
N LEU A 120 50.04 23.77 -24.56
CA LEU A 120 49.87 24.90 -23.66
C LEU A 120 50.23 26.16 -24.46
N VAL A 121 49.27 27.06 -24.67
CA VAL A 121 49.56 28.47 -24.88
C VAL A 121 48.96 29.22 -23.70
N ALA A 122 49.84 29.62 -22.79
CA ALA A 122 49.55 30.65 -21.83
C ALA A 122 49.62 32.00 -22.55
N SER A 123 48.55 32.79 -22.49
CA SER A 123 48.64 34.23 -22.69
C SER A 123 47.92 34.90 -21.52
N ALA A 124 48.73 35.50 -20.65
CA ALA A 124 48.31 36.58 -19.79
C ALA A 124 47.94 37.77 -20.70
N ASP A 125 46.65 38.07 -20.81
CA ASP A 125 46.16 39.43 -20.67
C ASP A 125 44.64 39.48 -20.70
N ASN A 126 44.12 40.32 -19.82
CA ASN A 126 42.73 40.41 -19.43
C ASN A 126 42.05 41.49 -20.28
N SER A 127 41.55 41.16 -21.48
CA SER A 127 40.56 42.01 -22.16
C SER A 127 39.71 41.26 -23.22
N VAL A 128 38.43 41.08 -22.89
CA VAL A 128 37.23 40.99 -23.78
C VAL A 128 37.19 39.97 -24.94
N THR A 129 36.51 38.82 -24.74
CA THR A 129 35.14 38.50 -25.25
C THR A 129 34.86 36.99 -25.19
N LEU A 130 33.64 36.62 -24.79
CA LEU A 130 33.18 35.24 -24.54
C LEU A 130 33.08 34.40 -25.84
N PRO A 131 33.20 33.06 -25.77
CA PRO A 131 33.29 32.16 -26.94
C PRO A 131 32.06 32.12 -27.86
N MET A 132 31.01 32.87 -27.52
CA MET A 132 29.77 32.91 -28.27
C MET A 132 29.83 33.87 -29.48
N PHE A 133 30.76 34.83 -29.50
CA PHE A 133 30.90 35.80 -30.60
C PHE A 133 31.94 35.42 -31.67
N ALA A 134 32.88 34.52 -31.36
CA ALA A 134 33.85 34.02 -32.35
C ALA A 134 33.19 33.08 -33.39
N LYS A 135 32.06 32.45 -33.05
CA LYS A 135 31.33 31.56 -33.96
C LYS A 135 30.40 32.29 -34.93
N LEU A 136 30.00 33.54 -34.63
CA LEU A 136 29.20 34.35 -35.55
C LEU A 136 30.08 35.08 -36.59
N SER A 137 31.34 35.36 -36.26
CA SER A 137 32.23 36.09 -37.18
C SER A 137 32.90 35.19 -38.22
N SER A 138 33.00 33.87 -37.97
CA SER A 138 33.52 32.90 -38.97
C SER A 138 32.54 32.61 -40.10
N ASP A 139 31.25 32.92 -39.91
CA ASP A 139 30.19 32.62 -40.88
C ASP A 139 29.87 33.82 -41.79
N ILE A 140 30.56 34.95 -41.64
CA ILE A 140 30.29 36.20 -42.37
C ILE A 140 31.39 36.58 -43.38
N ASP A 141 32.59 36.00 -43.31
CA ASP A 141 33.66 36.26 -44.28
C ASP A 141 33.79 35.14 -45.32
N THR A 142 32.82 35.06 -46.23
CA THR A 142 33.08 34.60 -47.60
C THR A 142 32.46 35.56 -48.59
N THR A 143 33.33 36.32 -49.26
CA THR A 143 33.02 36.97 -50.54
C THR A 143 32.74 35.89 -51.58
N ASP A 144 31.48 35.51 -51.73
CA ASP A 144 30.97 34.85 -52.92
C ASP A 144 29.66 35.54 -53.33
N THR A 145 29.74 36.30 -54.42
CA THR A 145 28.59 36.78 -55.17
C THR A 145 27.92 35.58 -55.85
N ASN A 146 27.13 34.80 -55.10
CA ASN A 146 26.20 33.84 -55.66
C ASN A 146 24.78 34.26 -55.27
N THR A 147 24.05 34.75 -56.27
CA THR A 147 22.61 34.98 -56.13
C THR A 147 21.96 33.60 -56.00
N PRO A 148 21.24 33.30 -54.90
CA PRO A 148 20.73 31.95 -54.65
C PRO A 148 19.81 31.51 -55.79
N THR A 149 20.02 30.30 -56.28
CA THR A 149 19.24 29.75 -57.39
C THR A 149 17.79 29.51 -56.97
N MET A 150 16.84 29.52 -57.94
CA MET A 150 15.41 29.33 -57.64
C MET A 150 15.10 28.01 -56.92
N GLU A 151 15.91 26.97 -57.12
CA GLU A 151 15.80 25.70 -56.38
C GLU A 151 16.33 25.82 -54.95
N GLU A 152 17.45 26.50 -54.70
CA GLU A 152 17.94 26.74 -53.33
C GLU A 152 16.96 27.61 -52.51
N ILE A 153 16.33 28.61 -53.15
CA ILE A 153 15.27 29.42 -52.54
C ILE A 153 14.04 28.54 -52.23
N LYS A 154 13.68 27.61 -53.11
CA LYS A 154 12.55 26.70 -52.93
C LYS A 154 12.80 25.69 -51.80
N THR A 155 13.97 25.08 -51.74
CA THR A 155 14.38 24.17 -50.66
C THR A 155 14.47 24.90 -49.33
N SER A 156 15.03 26.12 -49.30
CA SER A 156 15.04 26.96 -48.10
C SER A 156 13.62 27.31 -47.64
N LYS A 157 12.72 27.62 -48.57
CA LYS A 157 11.30 27.91 -48.28
C LYS A 157 10.52 26.69 -47.79
N GLU A 158 10.84 25.48 -48.26
CA GLU A 158 10.29 24.23 -47.74
C GLU A 158 10.83 23.91 -46.35
N ASN A 159 12.13 24.07 -46.11
CA ASN A 159 12.74 23.89 -44.79
C ASN A 159 12.19 24.90 -43.76
N LEU A 160 11.95 26.15 -44.17
CA LEU A 160 11.28 27.15 -43.36
C LEU A 160 9.82 26.79 -43.12
N ARG A 161 9.08 26.27 -44.11
CA ARG A 161 7.71 25.78 -43.92
C ARG A 161 7.65 24.60 -42.93
N GLY A 162 8.58 23.65 -43.02
CA GLY A 162 8.70 22.55 -42.07
C GLY A 162 9.04 23.03 -40.66
N SER A 163 9.97 23.97 -40.54
CA SER A 163 10.35 24.57 -39.24
C SER A 163 9.22 25.38 -38.62
N VAL A 164 8.49 26.17 -39.42
CA VAL A 164 7.31 26.93 -38.97
C VAL A 164 6.15 26.00 -38.60
N GLY A 165 5.95 24.90 -39.33
CA GLY A 165 4.98 23.86 -38.99
C GLY A 165 5.30 23.22 -37.63
N ASN A 166 6.54 22.80 -37.44
CA ASN A 166 7.00 22.21 -36.17
C ASN A 166 6.93 23.21 -35.00
N LEU A 167 7.24 24.49 -35.24
CA LEU A 167 7.08 25.54 -34.24
C LEU A 167 5.60 25.76 -33.88
N LYS A 168 4.71 25.75 -34.86
CA LYS A 168 3.27 25.87 -34.66
C LYS A 168 2.72 24.69 -33.86
N ASP A 169 3.15 23.47 -34.16
CA ASP A 169 2.76 22.26 -33.41
C ASP A 169 3.24 22.34 -31.96
N LYS A 170 4.48 22.80 -31.73
CA LYS A 170 5.01 23.04 -30.37
C LYS A 170 4.23 24.12 -29.63
N ILE A 171 3.83 25.19 -30.30
CA ILE A 171 2.99 26.26 -29.72
C ILE A 171 1.59 25.74 -29.39
N ASP A 172 0.98 24.91 -30.25
CA ASP A 172 -0.36 24.36 -30.02
C ASP A 172 -0.36 23.25 -28.95
N VAL A 173 0.75 22.50 -28.81
CA VAL A 173 1.00 21.62 -27.66
C VAL A 173 1.15 22.45 -26.39
N ALA A 174 2.00 23.48 -26.38
CA ALA A 174 2.20 24.34 -25.21
C ALA A 174 0.90 25.05 -24.78
N ARG A 175 0.07 25.51 -25.72
CA ARG A 175 -1.26 26.07 -25.43
C ARG A 175 -2.21 25.05 -24.82
N ARG A 176 -2.18 23.78 -25.27
CA ARG A 176 -3.01 22.71 -24.69
C ARG A 176 -2.56 22.36 -23.28
N GLU A 177 -1.25 22.26 -23.03
CA GLU A 177 -0.72 22.00 -21.70
C GLU A 177 -0.99 23.18 -20.75
N ASN A 178 -0.76 24.42 -21.18
CA ASN A 178 -1.12 25.61 -20.39
C ASN A 178 -2.63 25.65 -20.07
N ASN A 179 -3.50 25.25 -21.00
CA ASN A 179 -4.94 25.17 -20.74
C ASN A 179 -5.30 24.05 -19.76
N LYS A 180 -4.59 22.92 -19.77
CA LYS A 180 -4.75 21.86 -18.76
C LYS A 180 -4.29 22.35 -17.39
N GLU A 181 -3.16 23.04 -17.31
CA GLU A 181 -2.66 23.65 -16.08
C GLU A 181 -3.62 24.71 -15.56
N ILE A 182 -4.11 25.63 -16.40
CA ILE A 182 -5.12 26.64 -16.01
C ILE A 182 -6.41 25.98 -15.50
N ASN A 183 -6.85 24.87 -16.11
CA ASN A 183 -8.02 24.14 -15.64
C ASN A 183 -7.74 23.38 -14.32
N GLY A 184 -6.53 22.84 -14.16
CA GLY A 184 -6.06 22.23 -12.91
C GLY A 184 -6.00 23.26 -11.78
N LEU A 185 -5.40 24.42 -12.02
CA LEU A 185 -5.33 25.54 -11.09
C LEU A 185 -6.73 26.10 -10.76
N ARG A 186 -7.67 26.10 -11.72
CA ARG A 186 -9.08 26.45 -11.44
C ARG A 186 -9.76 25.42 -10.54
N LEU A 187 -9.50 24.13 -10.72
CA LEU A 187 -10.02 23.07 -9.85
C LEU A 187 -9.40 23.13 -8.45
N GLU A 188 -8.11 23.47 -8.37
CA GLU A 188 -7.40 23.68 -7.12
C GLU A 188 -7.90 24.94 -6.39
N LEU A 189 -8.16 26.03 -7.13
CA LEU A 189 -8.79 27.24 -6.58
C LEU A 189 -10.21 26.96 -6.09
N ILE A 190 -11.00 26.16 -6.82
CA ILE A 190 -12.33 25.71 -6.38
C ILE A 190 -12.21 24.86 -5.12
N GLN A 191 -11.24 23.92 -5.05
CA GLN A 191 -10.99 23.11 -3.85
C GLN A 191 -10.50 23.95 -2.67
N LEU A 192 -9.67 24.97 -2.89
CA LEU A 192 -9.21 25.92 -1.86
C LEU A 192 -10.34 26.84 -1.39
N MET A 193 -11.26 27.25 -2.27
CA MET A 193 -12.48 27.98 -1.90
C MET A 193 -13.49 27.08 -1.16
N GLU A 194 -13.56 25.79 -1.50
CA GLU A 194 -14.44 24.80 -0.88
C GLU A 194 -13.89 24.31 0.48
N GLN A 195 -12.56 24.27 0.64
CA GLN A 195 -11.86 24.05 1.92
C GLN A 195 -11.81 25.31 2.80
N GLY A 196 -11.74 26.50 2.20
CA GLY A 196 -11.75 27.79 2.92
C GLY A 196 -13.03 28.03 3.73
N ASN A 197 -14.16 27.44 3.30
CA ASN A 197 -15.40 27.46 4.08
C ASN A 197 -15.44 26.43 5.23
N GLN A 198 -14.43 25.57 5.38
CA GLN A 198 -14.36 24.55 6.44
C GLN A 198 -13.13 24.65 7.36
N VAL A 199 -12.19 25.59 7.11
CA VAL A 199 -10.97 25.74 7.92
C VAL A 199 -10.70 27.20 8.31
N VAL A 200 -11.64 27.82 9.02
CA VAL A 200 -11.31 28.85 10.02
C VAL A 200 -12.14 28.59 11.28
N LYS A 201 -11.62 27.69 12.13
CA LYS A 201 -11.80 27.82 13.58
C LYS A 201 -10.42 27.88 14.20
N SER A 202 -9.91 29.09 14.42
CA SER A 202 -8.88 29.30 15.42
C SER A 202 -9.51 29.16 16.81
N PRO A 203 -8.92 28.37 17.72
CA PRO A 203 -9.33 28.36 19.11
C PRO A 203 -8.74 29.59 19.82
N TRP A 204 -9.65 30.45 20.28
CA TRP A 204 -9.53 31.42 21.37
C TRP A 204 -9.00 32.84 21.07
N ALA A 205 -9.93 33.73 20.74
CA ALA A 205 -9.99 35.10 21.27
C ALA A 205 -11.43 35.63 21.19
N SER A 206 -11.83 36.47 22.16
CA SER A 206 -13.09 37.21 22.33
C SER A 206 -14.22 36.48 23.12
N TRP A 207 -14.35 36.68 24.43
CA TRP A 207 -14.88 37.90 25.06
C TRP A 207 -14.41 39.21 24.42
N GLN A 208 -15.22 39.72 23.50
CA GLN A 208 -15.70 41.11 23.42
C GLN A 208 -16.25 41.38 22.01
N PHE A 209 -17.53 41.78 21.99
CA PHE A 209 -18.23 42.69 21.09
C PHE A 209 -17.81 42.80 19.61
N GLY A 210 -18.79 42.56 18.73
CA GLY A 210 -18.66 42.73 17.28
C GLY A 210 -18.54 44.18 16.82
N VAL A 211 -18.26 44.33 15.52
CA VAL A 211 -18.72 45.40 14.61
C VAL A 211 -18.46 44.92 13.16
N ASN A 212 -19.43 45.22 12.30
CA ASN A 212 -19.52 44.98 10.85
C ASN A 212 -18.37 45.57 10.02
N TYR A 213 -18.08 44.93 8.88
CA TYR A 213 -17.89 45.62 7.61
C TYR A 213 -18.70 44.93 6.50
N PHE A 214 -19.63 45.69 5.91
CA PHE A 214 -20.36 45.39 4.67
C PHE A 214 -19.64 46.02 3.49
N TYR A 215 -19.74 45.41 2.29
CA TYR A 215 -19.78 45.98 0.93
C TYR A 215 -19.84 44.76 -0.03
N ASP A 216 -20.61 44.62 -1.11
CA ASP A 216 -21.80 45.25 -1.71
C ASP A 216 -22.26 44.25 -2.82
N ASN A 217 -23.53 43.82 -2.85
CA ASN A 217 -24.61 44.34 -3.70
C ASN A 217 -24.69 43.73 -5.13
N TRP A 218 -25.62 42.79 -5.35
CA TRP A 218 -26.41 42.72 -6.60
C TRP A 218 -27.65 41.81 -6.49
N GLY A 219 -28.83 42.44 -6.44
CA GLY A 219 -30.01 41.94 -7.17
C GLY A 219 -31.14 41.28 -6.38
N SER A 220 -32.11 42.08 -5.96
CA SER A 220 -33.51 41.77 -5.57
C SER A 220 -33.82 41.36 -4.12
N SER A 221 -34.85 42.01 -3.58
CA SER A 221 -35.26 42.07 -2.18
C SER A 221 -36.00 40.81 -1.72
N TYR A 222 -35.41 40.05 -0.80
CA TYR A 222 -36.10 38.97 -0.09
C TYR A 222 -37.07 39.55 0.96
N LYS A 223 -38.33 39.12 0.91
CA LYS A 223 -39.45 39.63 1.72
C LYS A 223 -39.14 39.54 3.22
N GLY A 224 -39.19 40.68 3.91
CA GLY A 224 -39.11 40.73 5.38
C GLY A 224 -38.34 41.90 6.01
N ARG A 225 -38.01 42.97 5.27
CA ARG A 225 -37.30 44.15 5.80
C ARG A 225 -37.85 45.51 5.36
N GLY A 226 -39.13 45.58 4.97
CA GLY A 226 -39.77 46.81 4.48
C GLY A 226 -40.48 47.67 5.52
N ASP A 227 -40.73 47.17 6.73
CA ASP A 227 -41.60 47.83 7.71
C ASP A 227 -40.93 48.13 9.07
N LYS A 228 -39.60 47.98 9.19
CA LYS A 228 -38.92 48.15 10.49
C LYS A 228 -38.92 49.60 11.02
N SER A 229 -38.84 50.61 10.15
CA SER A 229 -38.85 52.03 10.58
C SER A 229 -40.23 52.56 10.96
N GLU A 230 -41.32 51.90 10.53
CA GLU A 230 -42.70 52.25 10.94
C GLU A 230 -43.19 51.44 12.15
N LYS A 231 -42.63 50.24 12.42
CA LYS A 231 -43.14 49.30 13.44
C LYS A 231 -42.37 49.29 14.75
N TYR A 232 -41.16 49.86 14.79
CA TYR A 232 -40.33 50.00 16.00
C TYR A 232 -39.89 51.45 16.17
N ALA A 233 -40.66 52.24 16.93
CA ALA A 233 -40.40 53.67 17.12
C ALA A 233 -39.13 54.00 17.94
N TYR A 234 -38.31 53.01 18.33
CA TYR A 234 -37.17 53.20 19.22
C TYR A 234 -36.06 52.16 19.02
N GLU A 235 -34.90 52.59 18.50
CA GLU A 235 -33.65 51.82 18.42
C GLU A 235 -32.55 52.48 19.28
N GLY A 236 -32.72 52.50 20.61
CA GLY A 236 -31.73 53.07 21.54
C GLY A 236 -31.61 52.32 22.86
N VAL A 237 -30.51 52.54 23.60
CA VAL A 237 -30.29 51.97 24.95
C VAL A 237 -31.02 52.84 25.98
N LEU A 238 -31.78 52.25 26.90
CA LEU A 238 -32.45 52.99 27.98
C LEU A 238 -31.43 53.46 29.03
N GLU A 239 -31.51 54.73 29.40
CA GLU A 239 -30.65 55.39 30.39
C GLU A 239 -31.26 55.28 31.79
N ARG A 240 -30.44 54.86 32.77
CA ARG A 240 -30.82 54.81 34.20
C ARG A 240 -30.73 56.21 34.80
N ASP A 241 -31.69 56.59 35.66
CA ASP A 241 -31.64 57.86 36.39
C ASP A 241 -30.33 57.97 37.18
N THR A 242 -29.63 59.10 37.11
CA THR A 242 -28.38 59.33 37.83
C THR A 242 -28.52 59.27 39.35
N ASN A 243 -29.72 59.49 39.90
CA ASN A 243 -29.99 59.36 41.33
C ASN A 243 -30.27 57.89 41.69
N LEU A 244 -29.43 57.31 42.54
CA LEU A 244 -29.51 55.90 42.94
C LEU A 244 -30.84 55.56 43.64
N PHE A 245 -31.41 56.47 44.42
CA PHE A 245 -32.63 56.23 45.20
C PHE A 245 -33.87 56.13 44.30
N ASN A 246 -33.93 56.91 43.22
CA ASN A 246 -35.05 56.89 42.27
C ASN A 246 -35.16 55.56 41.51
N ARG A 247 -34.07 54.78 41.44
CA ARG A 247 -34.01 53.47 40.75
C ARG A 247 -34.72 52.35 41.52
N TYR A 248 -34.99 52.54 42.81
CA TYR A 248 -35.53 51.50 43.70
C TYR A 248 -36.89 51.87 44.32
N VAL A 249 -37.54 52.94 43.85
CA VAL A 249 -38.92 53.27 44.27
C VAL A 249 -39.90 52.46 43.42
N PRO A 250 -40.65 51.50 44.01
CA PRO A 250 -41.60 50.69 43.27
C PRO A 250 -42.79 51.53 42.80
N VAL A 251 -43.40 51.17 41.67
CA VAL A 251 -44.55 51.87 41.07
C VAL A 251 -45.77 51.97 41.99
N SER A 252 -45.90 51.06 42.95
CA SER A 252 -46.97 51.04 43.96
C SER A 252 -46.65 51.87 45.22
N SER A 253 -45.47 52.47 45.31
CA SER A 253 -45.13 53.39 46.42
C SER A 253 -45.81 54.74 46.23
N LYS A 254 -46.34 55.33 47.31
CA LYS A 254 -46.87 56.71 47.29
C LYS A 254 -45.82 57.72 46.82
N ASN A 255 -44.54 57.44 47.06
CA ASN A 255 -43.40 58.28 46.67
C ASN A 255 -42.99 58.11 45.19
N TYR A 256 -43.62 57.21 44.42
CA TYR A 256 -43.35 57.09 42.99
C TYR A 256 -43.88 58.31 42.22
N SER A 257 -45.00 58.88 42.68
CA SER A 257 -45.60 60.09 42.13
C SER A 257 -44.74 61.36 42.33
N SER A 258 -43.78 61.33 43.26
CA SER A 258 -42.86 62.46 43.54
C SER A 258 -41.57 62.43 42.71
N LEU A 259 -41.37 61.43 41.83
CA LEU A 259 -40.26 61.44 40.87
C LEU A 259 -40.44 62.57 39.83
N ALA A 260 -39.34 63.16 39.38
CA ALA A 260 -39.37 64.26 38.41
C ALA A 260 -39.91 63.77 37.04
N LYS A 261 -40.88 64.50 36.49
CA LYS A 261 -41.45 64.20 35.16
C LYS A 261 -40.42 64.51 34.07
N SER A 262 -40.16 63.54 33.18
CA SER A 262 -39.25 63.68 32.05
C SER A 262 -39.93 63.22 30.76
N SER A 263 -39.81 64.04 29.71
CA SER A 263 -40.24 63.72 28.34
C SER A 263 -39.17 62.99 27.53
N ASN A 264 -38.03 62.62 28.14
CA ASN A 264 -36.96 61.89 27.47
C ASN A 264 -37.38 60.42 27.24
N PRO A 265 -37.54 59.96 25.98
CA PRO A 265 -37.94 58.59 25.67
C PRO A 265 -36.88 57.53 26.06
N ARG A 266 -35.66 57.95 26.40
CA ARG A 266 -34.57 57.07 26.86
C ARG A 266 -34.58 56.81 28.36
N SER A 267 -35.29 57.59 29.19
CA SER A 267 -35.24 57.45 30.65
C SER A 267 -36.00 56.23 31.14
N ALA A 268 -35.36 55.38 31.96
CA ALA A 268 -35.99 54.20 32.55
C ALA A 268 -36.92 54.53 33.75
N ALA A 269 -36.73 55.67 34.42
CA ALA A 269 -37.43 56.04 35.67
C ALA A 269 -38.21 57.37 35.54
N SER A 270 -39.13 57.45 34.58
CA SER A 270 -40.10 58.56 34.44
C SER A 270 -41.49 58.12 34.87
N ASN A 271 -42.20 58.97 35.62
CA ASN A 271 -43.61 58.78 35.97
C ASN A 271 -44.58 59.42 34.96
N GLN A 272 -44.07 59.99 33.86
CA GLN A 272 -44.87 60.53 32.76
C GLN A 272 -44.76 59.60 31.53
N ARG A 273 -45.43 58.44 31.60
CA ARG A 273 -45.62 57.52 30.45
C ARG A 273 -47.08 57.47 29.98
N GLU A 274 -47.91 58.47 30.35
CA GLU A 274 -49.20 58.68 29.70
C GLU A 274 -48.98 59.16 28.26
N GLY A 275 -49.51 58.41 27.28
CA GLY A 275 -49.45 58.74 25.85
C GLY A 275 -48.59 57.81 24.97
N LEU A 276 -47.84 56.87 25.56
CA LEU A 276 -47.09 55.85 24.80
C LEU A 276 -47.98 54.63 24.53
N LYS A 277 -48.29 54.36 23.25
CA LYS A 277 -49.26 53.33 22.85
C LYS A 277 -48.75 51.87 22.93
N SER A 278 -47.43 51.61 23.00
CA SER A 278 -46.85 50.28 23.29
C SER A 278 -45.31 50.35 23.42
N TYR A 279 -44.69 49.39 24.14
CA TYR A 279 -43.24 49.11 24.09
C TYR A 279 -42.93 47.97 23.09
N GLY A 280 -43.27 48.19 21.82
CA GLY A 280 -43.07 47.19 20.76
C GLY A 280 -44.13 46.08 20.72
N LEU A 281 -43.80 44.93 20.14
CA LEU A 281 -44.75 43.86 19.75
C LEU A 281 -45.26 42.98 20.91
N ALA A 282 -44.90 43.26 22.15
CA ALA A 282 -45.37 42.51 23.32
C ALA A 282 -46.00 43.43 24.36
N SER A 283 -47.28 43.21 24.67
CA SER A 283 -47.96 43.81 25.82
C SER A 283 -47.87 42.85 27.01
N THR A 284 -46.89 43.05 27.91
CA THR A 284 -46.79 42.27 29.15
C THR A 284 -47.56 42.96 30.28
N ARG A 285 -48.48 42.23 30.91
CA ARG A 285 -49.22 42.66 32.10
C ARG A 285 -48.40 42.25 33.34
N LEU A 286 -47.91 43.22 34.10
CA LEU A 286 -47.08 42.97 35.30
C LEU A 286 -47.95 42.40 36.44
N ALA A 287 -47.46 41.35 37.11
CA ALA A 287 -48.06 40.75 38.31
C ALA A 287 -47.17 41.04 39.52
N GLU A 288 -47.77 41.46 40.64
CA GLU A 288 -47.07 41.79 41.90
C GLU A 288 -46.87 40.55 42.77
N GLU A 289 -45.67 40.38 43.33
CA GLU A 289 -45.34 39.31 44.27
C GLU A 289 -45.80 39.63 45.72
N PRO A 290 -46.19 38.64 46.54
CA PRO A 290 -46.74 38.87 47.88
C PRO A 290 -45.67 39.29 48.90
N LYS A 291 -46.00 40.26 49.74
CA LYS A 291 -45.12 40.78 50.80
C LYS A 291 -45.08 39.83 52.01
N ILE A 292 -43.90 39.40 52.42
CA ILE A 292 -43.68 38.75 53.73
C ILE A 292 -42.62 39.54 54.51
N VAL A 293 -42.98 39.86 55.75
CA VAL A 293 -42.24 40.70 56.71
C VAL A 293 -41.61 39.81 57.77
N THR A 294 -40.32 40.01 58.07
CA THR A 294 -39.72 39.49 59.31
C THR A 294 -39.07 40.64 60.07
N GLN A 295 -39.61 40.93 61.25
CA GLN A 295 -39.17 42.00 62.17
C GLN A 295 -37.84 41.65 62.85
N VAL A 296 -36.99 42.66 63.03
CA VAL A 296 -35.82 42.65 63.91
C VAL A 296 -36.11 43.59 65.07
N ASN A 297 -36.02 43.12 66.32
CA ASN A 297 -36.06 43.96 67.50
C ASN A 297 -34.64 44.27 68.00
N ALA A 298 -34.43 45.55 68.34
CA ALA A 298 -33.17 46.14 68.71
C ALA A 298 -32.93 46.16 70.23
N GLY A 299 -31.64 46.25 70.60
CA GLY A 299 -31.11 46.64 71.90
C GLY A 299 -29.72 45.99 72.07
N ILE A 300 -28.58 46.67 72.05
CA ILE A 300 -28.19 47.86 72.83
C ILE A 300 -26.96 48.54 72.14
N ASN A 301 -26.95 49.88 72.17
CA ASN A 301 -25.89 50.84 71.80
C ASN A 301 -24.74 50.90 72.85
N PRO A 302 -23.68 51.73 72.76
CA PRO A 302 -23.00 52.39 71.64
C PRO A 302 -21.45 52.39 71.77
N LYS A 303 -20.73 52.89 70.76
CA LYS A 303 -19.66 53.91 70.86
C LYS A 303 -18.91 53.95 69.54
N THR A 304 -18.52 55.15 69.14
CA THR A 304 -17.78 55.46 67.93
C THR A 304 -16.53 54.57 67.84
N ILE A 305 -16.58 53.53 67.01
CA ILE A 305 -15.46 52.65 66.71
C ILE A 305 -15.23 52.72 65.20
N ASN A 306 -14.05 53.23 64.88
CA ASN A 306 -13.34 53.05 63.62
C ASN A 306 -13.22 51.55 63.30
N LYS A 307 -14.23 50.98 62.63
CA LYS A 307 -14.18 49.62 62.10
C LYS A 307 -13.84 49.72 60.62
N GLN A 308 -12.55 49.73 60.34
CA GLN A 308 -12.04 49.26 59.06
C GLN A 308 -12.75 47.92 58.77
N ALA A 309 -13.44 47.81 57.64
CA ALA A 309 -14.09 46.57 57.28
C ALA A 309 -13.04 45.46 57.29
N LEU A 310 -13.23 44.45 58.13
CA LEU A 310 -12.56 43.18 57.97
C LEU A 310 -13.06 42.61 56.63
N ASN A 311 -12.35 42.94 55.56
CA ASN A 311 -12.37 42.20 54.31
C ASN A 311 -11.76 40.83 54.62
N ILE A 312 -12.53 39.95 55.26
CA ILE A 312 -12.27 38.53 55.16
C ILE A 312 -12.73 38.18 53.75
N SER A 313 -11.83 38.31 52.78
CA SER A 313 -12.01 37.57 51.54
C SER A 313 -12.26 36.13 51.98
N ALA A 314 -13.40 35.54 51.62
CA ALA A 314 -13.52 34.09 51.67
C ALA A 314 -12.23 33.56 51.05
N LYS A 315 -11.45 32.78 51.82
CA LYS A 315 -10.24 32.15 51.26
C LYS A 315 -10.74 31.43 50.02
N ALA A 316 -10.43 31.94 48.84
CA ALA A 316 -10.68 31.22 47.62
C ALA A 316 -9.97 29.88 47.84
N ALA A 317 -10.74 28.79 47.90
CA ALA A 317 -10.13 27.48 48.01
C ALA A 317 -9.23 27.36 46.79
N ASN A 318 -7.92 27.41 47.01
CA ASN A 318 -6.95 27.27 45.92
C ASN A 318 -7.23 25.90 45.29
N ALA A 319 -7.58 25.87 44.01
CA ALA A 319 -7.95 24.65 43.31
C ALA A 319 -6.86 23.57 43.53
N VAL A 320 -7.27 22.40 44.01
CA VAL A 320 -6.40 21.22 44.08
C VAL A 320 -6.13 20.76 42.66
N THR A 321 -4.86 20.60 42.28
CA THR A 321 -4.51 19.98 41.00
C THR A 321 -4.79 18.49 41.13
N LEU A 322 -5.85 18.00 40.48
CA LEU A 322 -6.14 16.57 40.44
C LEU A 322 -5.06 15.83 39.64
N PRO A 323 -4.71 14.59 40.02
CA PRO A 323 -3.82 13.77 39.23
C PRO A 323 -4.47 13.41 37.90
N GLU A 324 -3.68 13.49 36.82
CA GLU A 324 -4.13 13.15 35.46
C GLU A 324 -4.44 11.64 35.36
N THR A 325 -5.63 11.30 34.88
CA THR A 325 -5.99 9.89 34.62
C THR A 325 -5.20 9.34 33.45
N VAL A 326 -4.57 8.18 33.64
CA VAL A 326 -3.97 7.39 32.56
C VAL A 326 -4.88 6.21 32.25
N SER A 327 -5.31 6.10 30.99
CA SER A 327 -5.92 4.89 30.45
C SER A 327 -4.82 4.01 29.84
N PHE A 328 -4.86 2.72 30.13
CA PHE A 328 -3.90 1.76 29.58
C PHE A 328 -4.62 0.50 29.10
N SER A 329 -4.40 0.14 27.84
CA SER A 329 -4.82 -1.13 27.27
C SER A 329 -3.91 -1.43 26.08
N PRO A 330 -3.01 -2.44 26.15
CA PRO A 330 -2.23 -2.85 25.00
C PRO A 330 -3.16 -3.26 23.85
N ILE A 331 -2.94 -2.69 22.66
CA ILE A 331 -3.74 -3.02 21.49
C ILE A 331 -3.10 -4.21 20.77
N SER A 332 -3.90 -5.23 20.46
CA SER A 332 -3.42 -6.37 19.67
C SER A 332 -3.12 -5.95 18.22
N PRO A 333 -2.06 -6.51 17.61
CA PRO A 333 -1.77 -6.25 16.21
C PRO A 333 -2.85 -6.88 15.33
N LYS A 334 -3.02 -6.33 14.13
CA LYS A 334 -3.80 -6.96 13.07
C LYS A 334 -2.83 -7.55 12.05
N THR A 335 -2.75 -8.88 11.97
CA THR A 335 -2.00 -9.57 10.91
C THR A 335 -2.86 -9.70 9.66
N PRO A 336 -2.28 -9.57 8.46
CA PRO A 336 -3.03 -9.68 7.21
C PRO A 336 -3.45 -11.13 6.95
N VAL A 337 -4.66 -11.32 6.43
CA VAL A 337 -5.12 -12.60 5.87
C VAL A 337 -4.74 -12.63 4.40
N ILE A 338 -3.74 -13.41 4.05
CA ILE A 338 -3.21 -13.51 2.69
C ILE A 338 -3.84 -14.72 1.98
N ALA A 339 -4.43 -14.46 0.81
CA ALA A 339 -4.77 -15.48 -0.17
C ALA A 339 -3.82 -15.31 -1.37
N PRO A 340 -2.91 -16.27 -1.63
CA PRO A 340 -1.98 -16.16 -2.76
C PRO A 340 -2.75 -16.21 -4.09
N PRO A 341 -2.21 -15.59 -5.17
CA PRO A 341 -2.84 -15.66 -6.48
C PRO A 341 -2.96 -17.11 -6.97
N ASN A 342 -4.10 -17.43 -7.59
CA ASN A 342 -4.34 -18.75 -8.17
C ASN A 342 -3.53 -18.93 -9.45
N VAL A 343 -2.92 -20.11 -9.60
CA VAL A 343 -2.07 -20.44 -10.75
C VAL A 343 -2.82 -21.40 -11.67
N VAL A 344 -3.24 -20.88 -12.82
CA VAL A 344 -3.87 -21.67 -13.88
C VAL A 344 -3.20 -21.27 -15.19
N ILE A 345 -2.55 -22.22 -15.87
CA ILE A 345 -1.97 -22.01 -17.21
C ILE A 345 -2.98 -22.50 -18.24
N LYS A 346 -3.34 -21.63 -19.19
CA LYS A 346 -4.24 -21.99 -20.31
C LYS A 346 -3.44 -22.70 -21.40
N ASP A 347 -4.08 -23.64 -22.09
CA ASP A 347 -3.48 -24.31 -23.24
C ASP A 347 -3.66 -23.45 -24.49
N VAL A 348 -2.58 -23.34 -25.27
CA VAL A 348 -2.63 -22.75 -26.61
C VAL A 348 -2.96 -23.86 -27.61
N THR A 349 -3.97 -23.64 -28.44
CA THR A 349 -4.34 -24.59 -29.51
C THR A 349 -3.81 -24.08 -30.84
N LEU A 350 -3.06 -24.93 -31.55
CA LEU A 350 -2.57 -24.65 -32.90
C LEU A 350 -3.36 -25.46 -33.92
N SER A 351 -3.66 -24.85 -35.07
CA SER A 351 -4.04 -25.65 -36.24
C SER A 351 -2.78 -26.36 -36.78
N PRO A 352 -2.88 -27.68 -37.07
CA PRO A 352 -1.77 -28.42 -37.68
C PRO A 352 -1.42 -27.82 -39.04
N LEU A 353 -0.13 -27.77 -39.38
CA LEU A 353 0.33 -27.44 -40.74
C LEU A 353 0.90 -28.71 -41.36
N TRP A 354 0.12 -29.34 -42.23
CA TRP A 354 0.51 -30.63 -42.78
C TRP A 354 1.35 -30.46 -44.05
N ASN A 355 2.67 -30.58 -43.92
CA ASN A 355 3.59 -30.39 -45.05
C ASN A 355 3.74 -31.59 -45.99
N ALA A 356 2.93 -32.65 -45.86
CA ALA A 356 2.96 -33.77 -46.80
C ALA A 356 2.21 -33.49 -48.11
N ASP A 357 2.44 -32.31 -48.71
CA ASP A 357 2.10 -32.06 -50.09
C ASP A 357 3.37 -32.01 -50.96
N ASP A 358 3.45 -32.90 -51.94
CA ASP A 358 4.54 -32.98 -52.90
C ASP A 358 4.64 -31.76 -53.84
N ARG A 359 3.69 -30.80 -53.82
CA ARG A 359 3.64 -29.71 -54.84
C ARG A 359 3.44 -28.28 -54.34
N LEU A 360 2.53 -28.01 -53.40
CA LEU A 360 2.20 -26.65 -52.96
C LEU A 360 2.30 -26.51 -51.43
N PRO A 361 2.87 -25.40 -50.92
CA PRO A 361 2.94 -25.16 -49.49
C PRO A 361 1.60 -24.64 -48.95
N ASP A 362 1.29 -25.01 -47.70
CA ASP A 362 0.19 -24.43 -46.90
C ASP A 362 0.58 -23.03 -46.32
N THR A 363 1.77 -22.54 -46.69
CA THR A 363 2.38 -21.27 -46.29
C THR A 363 2.60 -20.35 -47.50
N GLN A 364 2.77 -19.06 -47.26
CA GLN A 364 2.90 -18.09 -48.36
C GLN A 364 4.28 -18.10 -49.00
N TYR A 365 5.34 -18.13 -48.19
CA TYR A 365 6.73 -18.05 -48.66
C TYR A 365 7.61 -19.06 -47.94
N ILE A 366 7.84 -20.21 -48.57
CA ILE A 366 8.64 -21.32 -48.03
C ILE A 366 10.05 -21.36 -48.63
N TYR A 367 11.05 -21.60 -47.77
CA TYR A 367 12.47 -21.76 -48.12
C TYR A 367 13.01 -23.10 -47.59
N VAL A 368 13.54 -23.94 -48.48
CA VAL A 368 14.01 -25.30 -48.10
C VAL A 368 15.40 -25.31 -47.48
N SER A 369 16.33 -24.55 -48.06
CA SER A 369 17.74 -24.54 -47.67
C SER A 369 18.46 -23.26 -48.11
N GLY A 370 19.75 -23.16 -47.80
CA GLY A 370 20.62 -22.06 -48.22
C GLY A 370 20.75 -20.93 -47.19
N THR A 371 21.41 -19.84 -47.60
CA THR A 371 21.59 -18.64 -46.78
C THR A 371 20.85 -17.47 -47.42
N ASN A 372 19.73 -17.04 -46.84
CA ASN A 372 18.87 -16.02 -47.43
C ASN A 372 18.71 -14.80 -46.52
N VAL A 373 18.76 -13.60 -47.12
CA VAL A 373 18.37 -12.35 -46.48
C VAL A 373 17.13 -11.81 -47.19
N VAL A 374 15.99 -11.96 -46.54
CA VAL A 374 14.68 -11.52 -47.03
C VAL A 374 14.44 -10.10 -46.52
N LYS A 375 14.54 -9.12 -47.43
CA LYS A 375 14.44 -7.69 -47.14
C LYS A 375 13.75 -6.95 -48.28
N PRO A 376 13.40 -5.65 -48.14
CA PRO A 376 12.90 -4.86 -49.25
C PRO A 376 13.82 -4.94 -50.48
N GLY A 377 13.24 -5.23 -51.65
CA GLY A 377 13.93 -5.48 -52.91
C GLY A 377 14.31 -6.94 -53.19
N SER A 378 14.31 -7.83 -52.17
CA SER A 378 14.51 -9.26 -52.39
C SER A 378 13.31 -9.86 -53.14
N THR A 379 13.56 -10.86 -53.99
CA THR A 379 12.51 -11.54 -54.77
C THR A 379 12.42 -13.02 -54.40
N TYR A 380 11.23 -13.44 -53.98
CA TYR A 380 10.85 -14.84 -53.79
C TYR A 380 10.42 -15.48 -55.11
N ASN A 381 10.79 -16.74 -55.31
CA ASN A 381 10.35 -17.58 -56.43
C ASN A 381 10.11 -19.02 -55.95
N LEU A 382 8.86 -19.46 -55.99
CA LEU A 382 8.42 -20.76 -55.46
C LEU A 382 9.22 -21.93 -56.04
N THR A 383 9.43 -21.94 -57.36
CA THR A 383 10.16 -23.02 -58.04
C THR A 383 11.61 -23.13 -57.57
N THR A 384 12.28 -22.01 -57.26
CA THR A 384 13.70 -22.01 -56.87
C THR A 384 13.91 -22.07 -55.36
N ASN A 385 12.99 -21.53 -54.56
CA ASN A 385 13.12 -21.50 -53.09
C ASN A 385 12.48 -22.72 -52.41
N TYR A 386 11.54 -23.39 -53.08
CA TYR A 386 10.90 -24.60 -52.58
C TYR A 386 10.98 -25.76 -53.57
N LYS A 387 10.04 -25.84 -54.52
CA LYS A 387 10.01 -26.82 -55.59
C LYS A 387 9.03 -26.40 -56.69
N ASN A 388 9.19 -26.98 -57.88
CA ASN A 388 8.25 -26.77 -58.97
C ASN A 388 6.87 -27.33 -58.60
N PRO A 389 5.78 -26.53 -58.63
CA PRO A 389 4.45 -26.97 -58.27
C PRO A 389 3.82 -27.97 -59.26
N ASN A 390 4.43 -28.19 -60.43
CA ASN A 390 3.90 -29.03 -61.51
C ASN A 390 2.47 -28.64 -61.94
N ILE A 391 2.13 -27.36 -61.81
CA ILE A 391 0.90 -26.75 -62.32
C ILE A 391 1.31 -25.90 -63.53
N PRO A 392 0.87 -26.26 -64.76
CA PRO A 392 1.31 -25.57 -65.97
C PRO A 392 1.09 -24.05 -65.89
N GLY A 393 2.17 -23.29 -66.11
CA GLY A 393 2.12 -21.81 -66.11
C GLY A 393 2.05 -21.16 -64.73
N TYR A 394 2.03 -21.93 -63.63
CA TYR A 394 2.00 -21.38 -62.28
C TYR A 394 3.40 -21.36 -61.66
N ASN A 395 3.88 -20.17 -61.30
CA ASN A 395 5.02 -19.97 -60.42
C ASN A 395 4.81 -18.69 -59.59
N ARG A 396 4.77 -18.81 -58.27
CA ARG A 396 4.61 -17.65 -57.38
C ARG A 396 5.92 -16.87 -57.32
N THR A 397 5.87 -15.62 -57.71
CA THR A 397 6.98 -14.67 -57.58
C THR A 397 6.52 -13.43 -56.79
N LYS A 398 7.36 -12.95 -55.88
CA LYS A 398 7.06 -11.78 -55.03
C LYS A 398 8.34 -10.99 -54.77
N THR A 399 8.35 -9.72 -55.16
CA THR A 399 9.36 -8.76 -54.70
C THR A 399 8.83 -8.06 -53.46
N PHE A 400 9.59 -8.10 -52.36
CA PHE A 400 9.20 -7.50 -51.09
C PHE A 400 9.43 -5.98 -51.09
N SER A 401 8.52 -5.22 -50.49
CA SER A 401 8.61 -3.76 -50.36
C SER A 401 8.79 -3.33 -48.91
N ALA A 402 9.37 -2.14 -48.71
CA ALA A 402 9.48 -1.50 -47.40
C ALA A 402 8.15 -0.88 -46.93
N ASP A 403 7.27 -0.55 -47.87
CA ASP A 403 6.01 0.17 -47.60
C ASP A 403 4.78 -0.75 -47.48
N GLU A 404 4.98 -2.06 -47.59
CA GLU A 404 3.89 -3.03 -47.50
C GLU A 404 3.81 -3.72 -46.14
N VAL A 405 2.60 -4.12 -45.77
CA VAL A 405 2.34 -5.01 -44.63
C VAL A 405 1.97 -6.37 -45.21
N LEU A 406 2.81 -7.38 -44.98
CA LEU A 406 2.53 -8.76 -45.38
C LEU A 406 1.61 -9.41 -44.35
N LYS A 407 0.47 -9.93 -44.78
CA LYS A 407 -0.55 -10.47 -43.87
C LYS A 407 -0.78 -11.94 -44.06
N THR A 408 -1.16 -12.65 -43.01
CA THR A 408 -1.61 -14.04 -43.14
C THR A 408 -2.83 -14.18 -44.05
N SER A 409 -3.72 -13.18 -44.07
CA SER A 409 -4.88 -13.13 -44.96
C SER A 409 -4.57 -12.86 -46.43
N ASP A 410 -3.33 -12.47 -46.78
CA ASP A 410 -2.89 -12.29 -48.18
C ASP A 410 -2.69 -13.62 -48.93
N GLY A 411 -2.99 -14.75 -48.28
CA GLY A 411 -2.86 -16.06 -48.89
C GLY A 411 -3.71 -16.23 -50.14
N THR A 412 -3.27 -17.13 -51.02
CA THR A 412 -3.95 -17.46 -52.28
C THR A 412 -4.87 -18.67 -52.06
N ASP A 413 -6.10 -18.58 -52.57
CA ASP A 413 -6.96 -19.75 -52.78
C ASP A 413 -6.48 -20.48 -54.05
N TYR A 414 -5.85 -21.64 -53.88
CA TYR A 414 -5.32 -22.41 -55.00
C TYR A 414 -6.41 -22.89 -55.95
N THR A 415 -7.68 -22.99 -55.53
CA THR A 415 -8.78 -23.34 -56.45
C THR A 415 -9.07 -22.26 -57.48
N THR A 416 -8.53 -21.06 -57.30
CA THR A 416 -8.56 -19.99 -58.31
C THR A 416 -7.40 -20.10 -59.31
N VAL A 417 -6.40 -20.95 -59.06
CA VAL A 417 -5.25 -21.16 -59.96
C VAL A 417 -5.64 -22.11 -61.10
N PRO A 418 -5.54 -21.69 -62.37
CA PRO A 418 -5.83 -22.56 -63.50
C PRO A 418 -4.98 -23.84 -63.49
N GLY A 419 -5.63 -25.00 -63.64
CA GLY A 419 -4.96 -26.30 -63.64
C GLY A 419 -4.72 -26.91 -62.24
N TYR A 420 -5.15 -26.25 -61.17
CA TYR A 420 -5.16 -26.81 -59.83
C TYR A 420 -6.42 -27.67 -59.59
N THR A 421 -6.24 -28.87 -59.04
CA THR A 421 -7.33 -29.76 -58.61
C THR A 421 -7.52 -29.62 -57.12
N ALA A 422 -8.72 -29.26 -56.66
CA ALA A 422 -9.03 -29.10 -55.24
C ALA A 422 -8.85 -30.41 -54.44
N ARG A 423 -8.30 -30.30 -53.24
CA ARG A 423 -7.89 -31.42 -52.37
C ARG A 423 -8.53 -31.39 -51.00
N GLY A 424 -9.24 -30.32 -50.68
CA GLY A 424 -9.95 -30.12 -49.42
C GLY A 424 -9.03 -29.75 -48.24
N GLY A 425 -9.59 -28.98 -47.32
CA GLY A 425 -8.91 -28.49 -46.12
C GLY A 425 -7.99 -27.30 -46.39
N MET A 426 -6.96 -27.13 -45.55
CA MET A 426 -5.95 -26.08 -45.71
C MET A 426 -5.14 -26.21 -47.00
N ARG A 427 -5.03 -27.41 -47.58
CA ARG A 427 -4.28 -27.69 -48.83
C ARG A 427 -4.76 -26.94 -50.06
N ASP A 428 -5.97 -26.37 -49.99
CA ASP A 428 -6.54 -25.51 -51.03
C ASP A 428 -6.18 -24.02 -50.82
N TYR A 429 -5.44 -23.67 -49.77
CA TYR A 429 -5.13 -22.30 -49.36
C TYR A 429 -3.68 -22.13 -48.87
N THR A 430 -3.19 -20.89 -48.86
CA THR A 430 -1.88 -20.56 -48.25
C THR A 430 -1.99 -19.63 -47.06
N TYR A 431 -2.61 -20.09 -45.98
CA TYR A 431 -2.83 -19.25 -44.81
C TYR A 431 -2.09 -19.69 -43.54
N GLY A 432 -1.38 -20.81 -43.57
CA GLY A 432 -0.78 -21.42 -42.38
C GLY A 432 0.31 -20.57 -41.72
N ALA A 433 1.18 -19.99 -42.54
CA ALA A 433 2.21 -19.06 -42.11
C ALA A 433 2.56 -18.06 -43.23
N ILE A 434 3.08 -16.88 -42.87
CA ILE A 434 3.65 -15.96 -43.86
C ILE A 434 4.96 -16.55 -44.40
N PHE A 435 5.89 -16.87 -43.51
CA PHE A 435 7.16 -17.51 -43.87
C PHE A 435 7.27 -18.91 -43.29
N GLU A 436 7.94 -19.79 -44.04
CA GLU A 436 8.32 -21.11 -43.59
C GLU A 436 9.76 -21.42 -43.96
N PHE A 437 10.53 -21.95 -43.01
CA PHE A 437 11.94 -22.31 -43.22
C PHE A 437 12.19 -23.76 -42.81
N ILE A 438 12.73 -24.56 -43.74
CA ILE A 438 12.95 -25.99 -43.51
C ILE A 438 14.37 -26.29 -43.01
N GLY A 439 15.37 -25.58 -43.52
CA GLY A 439 16.77 -25.69 -43.13
C GLY A 439 17.60 -24.53 -43.67
N GLY A 440 18.84 -24.38 -43.20
CA GLY A 440 19.75 -23.32 -43.63
C GLY A 440 19.81 -22.12 -42.67
N ASP A 441 20.27 -20.97 -43.17
CA ASP A 441 20.50 -19.76 -42.37
C ASP A 441 19.79 -18.54 -42.98
N HIS A 442 18.73 -18.06 -42.33
CA HIS A 442 17.83 -17.06 -42.87
C HIS A 442 17.74 -15.83 -41.98
N THR A 443 17.59 -14.66 -42.59
CA THR A 443 17.36 -13.38 -41.90
C THR A 443 16.23 -12.64 -42.59
N ILE A 444 15.24 -12.17 -41.81
CA ILE A 444 14.16 -11.30 -42.28
C ILE A 444 14.41 -9.89 -41.75
N GLU A 445 14.63 -8.93 -42.63
CA GLU A 445 15.12 -7.59 -42.26
C GLU A 445 14.28 -6.47 -42.89
N GLY A 446 13.88 -5.49 -42.07
CA GLY A 446 13.19 -4.30 -42.54
C GLY A 446 11.78 -4.54 -43.13
N LEU A 447 11.18 -5.70 -42.89
CA LEU A 447 9.82 -6.02 -43.31
C LEU A 447 8.79 -5.72 -42.20
N THR A 448 7.52 -5.71 -42.59
CA THR A 448 6.39 -5.57 -41.68
C THR A 448 5.40 -6.71 -41.91
N LEU A 449 5.17 -7.51 -40.87
CA LEU A 449 4.38 -8.75 -40.89
C LEU A 449 3.19 -8.60 -39.94
N GLU A 450 1.97 -8.81 -40.40
CA GLU A 450 0.76 -8.80 -39.55
C GLU A 450 0.06 -10.16 -39.61
N VAL A 451 0.02 -10.86 -38.49
CA VAL A 451 -0.75 -12.09 -38.32
C VAL A 451 -2.17 -11.68 -37.94
N ASP A 452 -3.07 -11.78 -38.90
CA ASP A 452 -4.47 -11.35 -38.84
C ASP A 452 -5.43 -12.54 -38.98
N THR A 453 -6.73 -12.25 -38.99
CA THR A 453 -7.74 -13.32 -38.96
C THR A 453 -7.83 -14.00 -40.32
N VAL A 454 -7.61 -15.31 -40.32
CA VAL A 454 -7.79 -16.18 -41.49
C VAL A 454 -9.05 -17.02 -41.31
N ARG A 455 -9.75 -17.29 -42.40
CA ARG A 455 -10.91 -18.18 -42.43
C ARG A 455 -10.76 -19.28 -43.48
N GLU A 456 -11.26 -20.47 -43.15
CA GLU A 456 -11.47 -21.54 -44.12
C GLU A 456 -12.69 -21.24 -45.01
N ARG A 457 -12.90 -22.05 -46.06
CA ARG A 457 -14.04 -21.93 -46.99
C ARG A 457 -15.41 -21.88 -46.31
N ASN A 458 -15.55 -22.60 -45.21
CA ASN A 458 -16.79 -22.71 -44.41
C ASN A 458 -17.02 -21.46 -43.51
N GLY A 459 -16.12 -20.48 -43.55
CA GLY A 459 -16.17 -19.26 -42.73
C GLY A 459 -15.59 -19.40 -41.32
N ASN A 460 -15.15 -20.60 -40.93
CA ASN A 460 -14.54 -20.85 -39.62
C ASN A 460 -13.16 -20.21 -39.52
N ILE A 461 -12.84 -19.66 -38.35
CA ILE A 461 -11.55 -19.03 -38.08
C ILE A 461 -10.49 -20.13 -37.91
N ILE A 462 -9.36 -19.99 -38.59
CA ILE A 462 -8.18 -20.83 -38.39
C ILE A 462 -7.42 -20.30 -37.18
N LYS A 463 -7.19 -21.16 -36.17
CA LYS A 463 -6.43 -20.82 -34.97
C LYS A 463 -4.97 -21.22 -35.15
N GLY A 464 -4.04 -20.52 -34.51
CA GLY A 464 -2.61 -20.83 -34.58
C GLY A 464 -1.96 -20.51 -35.92
N VAL A 465 -2.53 -19.60 -36.71
CA VAL A 465 -1.81 -19.04 -37.88
C VAL A 465 -0.57 -18.30 -37.40
N ARG A 466 0.49 -18.34 -38.22
CA ARG A 466 1.86 -18.06 -37.80
C ARG A 466 2.47 -16.91 -38.61
N ALA A 467 3.34 -16.10 -38.03
CA ALA A 467 4.20 -15.23 -38.85
C ALA A 467 5.29 -16.06 -39.52
N ILE A 468 5.98 -16.87 -38.72
CA ILE A 468 7.11 -17.70 -39.12
C ILE A 468 6.89 -19.11 -38.57
N SER A 469 6.90 -20.10 -39.47
CA SER A 469 6.91 -21.52 -39.15
C SER A 469 8.26 -22.12 -39.48
N THR A 470 8.65 -23.17 -38.75
CA THR A 470 9.75 -24.03 -39.17
C THR A 470 9.34 -25.47 -39.11
N ASP A 471 9.61 -26.22 -40.18
CA ASP A 471 9.36 -27.67 -40.25
C ASP A 471 10.65 -28.37 -40.73
N GLY A 472 10.78 -29.67 -40.52
CA GLY A 472 11.88 -30.50 -41.04
C GLY A 472 12.96 -30.88 -40.03
N ASN A 473 14.00 -31.54 -40.55
CA ASN A 473 14.98 -32.29 -39.75
C ASN A 473 16.44 -31.85 -39.99
N ASN A 474 16.66 -30.64 -40.51
CA ASN A 474 18.01 -30.10 -40.76
C ASN A 474 18.37 -28.98 -39.77
N ASN A 475 19.67 -28.67 -39.66
CA ASN A 475 20.15 -27.45 -39.02
C ASN A 475 19.46 -26.22 -39.60
N LEU A 476 18.97 -25.36 -38.71
CA LEU A 476 18.20 -24.19 -39.08
C LEU A 476 18.53 -23.01 -38.17
N LYS A 477 18.70 -21.84 -38.76
CA LYS A 477 18.82 -20.58 -38.04
C LYS A 477 17.96 -19.52 -38.72
N VAL A 478 17.06 -18.89 -37.98
CA VAL A 478 16.20 -17.81 -38.49
C VAL A 478 16.32 -16.60 -37.57
N ARG A 479 16.67 -15.45 -38.15
CA ARG A 479 16.74 -14.15 -37.45
C ARG A 479 15.63 -13.22 -37.91
N ASN A 480 14.82 -12.72 -36.99
CA ASN A 480 13.90 -11.62 -37.22
C ASN A 480 14.55 -10.29 -36.81
N LYS A 481 14.79 -9.42 -37.79
CA LYS A 481 15.14 -8.00 -37.67
C LYS A 481 14.02 -7.10 -38.21
N SER A 482 12.79 -7.60 -38.14
CA SER A 482 11.59 -6.99 -38.72
C SER A 482 10.49 -6.86 -37.68
N ASN A 483 9.41 -6.14 -38.03
CA ASN A 483 8.27 -5.97 -37.16
C ASN A 483 7.22 -7.05 -37.44
N ILE A 484 6.82 -7.79 -36.42
CA ILE A 484 5.73 -8.76 -36.44
C ILE A 484 4.61 -8.25 -35.52
N LYS A 485 3.38 -8.18 -36.01
CA LYS A 485 2.20 -7.87 -35.20
C LYS A 485 1.23 -9.04 -35.16
N LEU A 486 0.87 -9.47 -33.95
CA LEU A 486 -0.13 -10.50 -33.71
C LEU A 486 -1.46 -9.80 -33.43
N SER A 487 -2.26 -9.61 -34.47
CA SER A 487 -3.47 -8.77 -34.45
C SER A 487 -4.76 -9.54 -34.18
N ALA A 488 -4.84 -10.79 -34.63
CA ALA A 488 -5.93 -11.69 -34.33
C ALA A 488 -5.72 -12.41 -32.99
N ASP A 489 -6.78 -13.05 -32.49
CA ASP A 489 -6.71 -13.90 -31.29
C ASP A 489 -6.19 -15.29 -31.65
N ASN A 490 -5.48 -15.95 -30.72
CA ASN A 490 -4.93 -17.30 -30.86
C ASN A 490 -3.94 -17.43 -32.02
N VAL A 491 -3.06 -16.45 -32.24
CA VAL A 491 -2.07 -16.48 -33.32
C VAL A 491 -0.64 -16.45 -32.80
N VAL A 492 0.30 -16.80 -33.68
CA VAL A 492 1.69 -17.11 -33.31
C VAL A 492 2.69 -16.25 -34.08
N GLY A 493 3.73 -15.77 -33.41
CA GLY A 493 4.91 -15.19 -34.05
C GLY A 493 5.76 -16.27 -34.70
N PHE A 494 6.49 -17.01 -33.87
CA PHE A 494 7.36 -18.12 -34.22
C PHE A 494 6.77 -19.44 -33.74
N ALA A 495 6.61 -20.40 -34.64
CA ALA A 495 6.28 -21.77 -34.29
C ALA A 495 7.40 -22.71 -34.77
N THR A 496 7.91 -23.55 -33.88
CA THR A 496 8.80 -24.66 -34.26
C THR A 496 8.03 -25.95 -34.32
N ASP A 497 8.11 -26.61 -35.47
CA ASP A 497 7.60 -27.95 -35.72
C ASP A 497 8.71 -29.02 -35.70
N GLU A 498 8.33 -30.28 -35.52
CA GLU A 498 9.24 -31.38 -35.19
C GLU A 498 9.08 -32.62 -36.08
N ASP A 499 10.22 -33.10 -36.59
CA ASP A 499 10.37 -34.40 -37.29
C ASP A 499 11.28 -35.34 -36.46
N PRO A 500 10.94 -36.64 -36.33
CA PRO A 500 11.70 -37.62 -35.55
C PRO A 500 13.15 -37.84 -36.01
N ASN A 501 13.52 -37.46 -37.23
CA ASN A 501 14.83 -37.77 -37.81
C ASN A 501 15.93 -36.71 -37.52
N GLY A 502 15.69 -35.79 -36.59
CA GLY A 502 16.53 -34.60 -36.37
C GLY A 502 17.73 -34.74 -35.42
N ALA A 503 18.17 -35.96 -35.05
CA ALA A 503 19.19 -36.15 -34.01
C ALA A 503 20.50 -35.37 -34.28
N GLY A 504 20.90 -34.52 -33.34
CA GLY A 504 22.13 -33.71 -33.43
C GLY A 504 22.01 -32.41 -34.23
N ASN A 505 20.83 -32.09 -34.77
CA ASN A 505 20.60 -30.80 -35.40
C ASN A 505 20.31 -29.70 -34.37
N LEU A 506 20.72 -28.49 -34.72
CA LEU A 506 20.44 -27.26 -33.99
C LEU A 506 19.44 -26.40 -34.77
N ARG A 507 18.33 -26.03 -34.11
CA ARG A 507 17.27 -25.17 -34.66
C ARG A 507 17.14 -23.90 -33.82
N GLN A 508 17.58 -22.77 -34.36
CA GLN A 508 17.58 -21.50 -33.66
C GLN A 508 16.57 -20.52 -34.28
N LEU A 509 15.62 -20.06 -33.47
CA LEU A 509 14.75 -18.94 -33.79
C LEU A 509 15.11 -17.74 -32.93
N ILE A 510 15.47 -16.64 -33.58
CA ILE A 510 16.04 -15.48 -32.92
C ILE A 510 15.21 -14.25 -33.30
N ASN A 511 14.56 -13.64 -32.31
CA ASN A 511 14.11 -12.24 -32.44
C ASN A 511 15.32 -11.35 -32.14
N ASP A 512 15.98 -10.87 -33.18
CA ASP A 512 17.24 -10.14 -33.07
C ASP A 512 17.01 -8.72 -32.50
N THR A 513 18.07 -7.98 -32.22
CA THR A 513 18.03 -6.67 -31.50
C THR A 513 17.06 -5.66 -32.13
N ASP A 514 16.98 -5.63 -33.46
CA ASP A 514 16.08 -4.74 -34.22
C ASP A 514 14.65 -5.30 -34.37
N GLY A 515 14.44 -6.57 -33.99
CA GLY A 515 13.18 -7.27 -34.12
C GLY A 515 12.15 -6.84 -33.07
N LEU A 516 10.91 -6.63 -33.53
CA LEU A 516 9.76 -6.35 -32.68
C LEU A 516 8.69 -7.42 -32.92
N ILE A 517 8.19 -8.03 -31.85
CA ILE A 517 6.94 -8.80 -31.87
C ILE A 517 5.93 -8.07 -31.00
N TYR A 518 4.83 -7.61 -31.60
CA TYR A 518 3.79 -6.82 -30.94
C TYR A 518 2.44 -7.54 -31.00
N SER A 519 1.96 -8.04 -29.88
CA SER A 519 0.66 -8.70 -29.79
C SER A 519 -0.43 -7.77 -29.26
N THR A 520 -1.57 -7.76 -29.94
CA THR A 520 -2.79 -7.03 -29.55
C THR A 520 -4.00 -7.94 -29.37
N GLY A 521 -4.04 -9.08 -30.04
CA GLY A 521 -5.07 -10.11 -29.83
C GLY A 521 -4.81 -10.98 -28.59
N LYS A 522 -5.85 -11.66 -28.13
CA LYS A 522 -5.84 -12.52 -26.94
C LYS A 522 -5.26 -13.89 -27.22
N GLN A 523 -4.68 -14.53 -26.20
CA GLN A 523 -4.13 -15.89 -26.29
C GLN A 523 -3.08 -16.04 -27.40
N ASN A 524 -2.35 -14.96 -27.67
CA ASN A 524 -1.32 -14.95 -28.69
C ASN A 524 0.01 -15.43 -28.11
N VAL A 525 0.87 -15.94 -28.98
CA VAL A 525 2.18 -16.47 -28.58
C VAL A 525 3.29 -15.90 -29.42
N SER A 526 4.36 -15.39 -28.81
CA SER A 526 5.55 -14.96 -29.59
C SER A 526 6.40 -16.13 -30.04
N PHE A 527 6.76 -17.04 -29.14
CA PHE A 527 7.45 -18.29 -29.45
C PHE A 527 6.65 -19.46 -28.91
N ILE A 528 6.32 -20.41 -29.78
CA ILE A 528 5.73 -21.68 -29.36
C ILE A 528 6.55 -22.85 -29.85
N LEU A 529 6.77 -23.77 -28.91
CA LEU A 529 7.32 -25.08 -29.18
C LEU A 529 6.20 -26.08 -29.47
N VAL A 530 6.12 -26.57 -30.71
CA VAL A 530 5.06 -27.47 -31.18
C VAL A 530 5.59 -28.89 -31.34
N LYS A 531 4.95 -29.84 -30.66
CA LYS A 531 5.10 -31.27 -30.94
C LYS A 531 4.13 -31.67 -32.06
N GLU A 532 4.62 -32.14 -33.21
CA GLU A 532 3.80 -32.86 -34.20
C GLU A 532 4.05 -34.38 -34.23
N GLN A 533 5.24 -34.88 -33.86
CA GLN A 533 5.59 -36.31 -33.98
C GLN A 533 6.23 -36.92 -32.71
N ASP A 534 6.29 -38.26 -32.65
CA ASP A 534 6.91 -38.99 -31.54
C ASP A 534 8.44 -39.09 -31.73
N ASN A 535 9.22 -38.80 -30.67
CA ASN A 535 10.70 -38.92 -30.59
C ASN A 535 11.54 -37.84 -31.31
N PRO A 536 11.29 -36.54 -31.11
CA PRO A 536 12.17 -35.48 -31.59
C PRO A 536 13.58 -35.56 -30.95
N ALA A 537 14.63 -35.36 -31.76
CA ALA A 537 16.03 -35.47 -31.33
C ALA A 537 16.91 -34.24 -31.63
N ALA A 538 16.31 -33.14 -32.10
CA ALA A 538 16.98 -31.86 -32.33
C ALA A 538 17.03 -30.99 -31.05
N THR A 539 18.02 -30.11 -30.97
CA THR A 539 18.10 -29.03 -29.98
C THR A 539 17.41 -27.78 -30.53
N HIS A 540 16.45 -27.24 -29.78
CA HIS A 540 15.70 -26.04 -30.16
C HIS A 540 16.10 -24.86 -29.30
N GLU A 541 16.46 -23.75 -29.94
CA GLU A 541 16.79 -22.51 -29.24
C GLU A 541 15.84 -21.40 -29.66
N HIS A 542 15.13 -20.85 -28.69
CA HIS A 542 14.31 -19.66 -28.85
C HIS A 542 14.96 -18.51 -28.11
N ILE A 543 15.39 -17.49 -28.86
CA ILE A 543 16.19 -16.40 -28.31
C ILE A 543 15.51 -15.07 -28.62
N ASN A 544 15.18 -14.30 -27.58
CA ASN A 544 14.78 -12.91 -27.72
C ASN A 544 15.94 -11.98 -27.36
N ASN A 545 16.53 -11.32 -28.35
CA ASN A 545 17.44 -10.19 -28.20
C ASN A 545 16.74 -8.84 -28.41
N GLY A 546 15.63 -8.84 -29.15
CA GLY A 546 14.83 -7.65 -29.46
C GLY A 546 13.73 -7.38 -28.45
N LYS A 547 12.57 -6.94 -28.95
CA LYS A 547 11.41 -6.56 -28.14
C LYS A 547 10.21 -7.46 -28.39
N ILE A 548 9.57 -7.89 -27.32
CA ILE A 548 8.27 -8.56 -27.30
C ILE A 548 7.31 -7.74 -26.46
N ILE A 549 6.17 -7.34 -27.01
CA ILE A 549 5.14 -6.56 -26.31
C ILE A 549 3.81 -7.28 -26.42
N MET A 550 3.21 -7.63 -25.29
CA MET A 550 1.95 -8.38 -25.16
C MET A 550 0.86 -7.51 -24.56
N ASP A 551 0.06 -6.86 -25.41
CA ASP A 551 -1.11 -6.07 -24.98
C ASP A 551 -2.34 -6.94 -24.74
N GLY A 552 -2.52 -7.97 -25.56
CA GLY A 552 -3.65 -8.86 -25.45
C GLY A 552 -3.60 -9.68 -24.17
N ASP A 553 -4.77 -9.93 -23.59
CA ASP A 553 -4.92 -10.78 -22.41
C ASP A 553 -4.54 -12.25 -22.72
N GLU A 554 -4.21 -13.01 -21.68
CA GLU A 554 -3.97 -14.45 -21.73
C GLU A 554 -2.86 -14.88 -22.71
N SER A 555 -1.93 -13.98 -23.00
CA SER A 555 -0.88 -14.15 -24.03
C SER A 555 0.45 -14.59 -23.44
N TYR A 556 1.29 -15.19 -24.29
CA TYR A 556 2.53 -15.86 -23.89
C TYR A 556 3.72 -15.33 -24.69
N ALA A 557 4.79 -14.87 -24.03
CA ALA A 557 6.04 -14.62 -24.76
C ALA A 557 6.64 -15.95 -25.24
N PHE A 558 6.70 -16.94 -24.36
CA PHE A 558 7.13 -18.30 -24.64
C PHE A 558 6.10 -19.29 -24.11
N ALA A 559 5.52 -20.08 -25.03
CA ALA A 559 4.60 -21.16 -24.70
C ALA A 559 5.16 -22.53 -25.14
N PHE A 560 4.67 -23.56 -24.49
CA PHE A 560 5.09 -24.94 -24.69
C PHE A 560 3.87 -25.82 -24.93
N SER A 561 3.94 -26.71 -25.93
CA SER A 561 2.90 -27.72 -26.19
C SER A 561 2.96 -28.87 -25.18
N LYS A 562 1.85 -29.61 -25.01
CA LYS A 562 1.79 -30.79 -24.11
C LYS A 562 2.62 -31.96 -24.65
N THR A 563 3.26 -32.70 -23.75
CA THR A 563 4.24 -33.77 -24.03
C THR A 563 3.65 -35.20 -23.96
N ASN A 564 2.35 -35.41 -24.19
CA ASN A 564 1.77 -36.77 -24.18
C ASN A 564 2.51 -37.67 -25.18
N GLY A 565 3.10 -38.79 -24.72
CA GLY A 565 3.88 -39.72 -25.55
C GLY A 565 5.37 -39.38 -25.75
N VAL A 566 5.92 -38.41 -25.02
CA VAL A 566 7.36 -38.07 -25.10
C VAL A 566 8.21 -39.10 -24.35
N HIS A 567 9.26 -39.62 -24.99
CA HIS A 567 10.38 -40.24 -24.29
C HIS A 567 11.16 -39.14 -23.57
N PRO A 568 11.15 -39.08 -22.22
CA PRO A 568 11.61 -37.92 -21.44
C PRO A 568 13.12 -37.62 -21.52
N ASN A 569 13.88 -38.29 -22.39
CA ASN A 569 15.35 -38.28 -22.42
C ASN A 569 15.96 -37.79 -23.76
N VAL A 570 15.16 -37.30 -24.73
CA VAL A 570 15.66 -37.05 -26.10
C VAL A 570 15.51 -35.60 -26.56
N TYR A 571 14.57 -34.85 -25.99
CA TYR A 571 14.25 -33.50 -26.42
C TYR A 571 14.94 -32.38 -25.62
N ILE A 572 15.70 -31.51 -26.30
CA ILE A 572 16.41 -30.38 -25.68
C ILE A 572 15.85 -29.05 -26.18
N THR A 573 15.50 -28.15 -25.25
CA THR A 573 15.05 -26.79 -25.57
C THR A 573 15.70 -25.73 -24.68
N HIS A 574 16.22 -24.68 -25.31
CA HIS A 574 16.81 -23.50 -24.67
C HIS A 574 15.91 -22.29 -24.96
N ASN A 575 15.35 -21.68 -23.92
CA ASN A 575 14.44 -20.54 -24.07
C ASN A 575 15.02 -19.34 -23.34
N ILE A 576 15.51 -18.37 -24.11
CA ILE A 576 16.43 -17.35 -23.63
C ILE A 576 15.84 -15.96 -23.91
N ASN A 577 15.76 -15.13 -22.87
CA ASN A 577 15.51 -13.70 -23.01
C ASN A 577 16.77 -12.90 -22.68
N ASN A 578 17.35 -12.26 -23.69
CA ASN A 578 18.41 -11.26 -23.59
C ASN A 578 17.89 -9.83 -23.80
N GLY A 579 16.69 -9.69 -24.36
CA GLY A 579 16.06 -8.42 -24.72
C GLY A 579 14.94 -8.02 -23.76
N GLU A 580 13.91 -7.38 -24.30
CA GLU A 580 12.81 -6.83 -23.52
C GLU A 580 11.48 -7.53 -23.80
N ILE A 581 10.81 -7.98 -22.75
CA ILE A 581 9.44 -8.49 -22.75
C ILE A 581 8.56 -7.55 -21.92
N VAL A 582 7.48 -7.04 -22.49
CA VAL A 582 6.48 -6.22 -21.80
C VAL A 582 5.11 -6.88 -21.89
N MET A 583 4.46 -7.09 -20.74
CA MET A 583 3.17 -7.76 -20.63
C MET A 583 2.13 -6.81 -20.04
N ALA A 584 1.35 -6.18 -20.91
CA ALA A 584 0.32 -5.20 -20.53
C ALA A 584 -1.08 -5.83 -20.38
N GLY A 585 -1.36 -6.91 -21.11
CA GLY A 585 -2.58 -7.70 -20.96
C GLY A 585 -2.63 -8.46 -19.64
N LYS A 586 -3.85 -8.78 -19.18
CA LYS A 586 -4.10 -9.54 -17.95
C LYS A 586 -3.83 -11.03 -18.17
N GLU A 587 -3.43 -11.73 -17.11
CA GLU A 587 -3.15 -13.17 -17.16
C GLU A 587 -2.11 -13.52 -18.23
N ASN A 588 -1.10 -12.66 -18.43
CA ASN A 588 -0.04 -12.88 -19.40
C ASN A 588 1.13 -13.65 -18.80
N TYR A 589 1.85 -14.38 -19.64
CA TYR A 589 2.95 -15.23 -19.22
C TYR A 589 4.24 -14.90 -20.00
N GLY A 590 5.35 -14.73 -19.28
CA GLY A 590 6.67 -14.62 -19.91
C GLY A 590 7.08 -15.99 -20.44
N PHE A 591 7.41 -16.90 -19.53
CA PHE A 591 7.64 -18.31 -19.81
C PHE A 591 6.65 -19.16 -19.02
N ALA A 592 5.81 -19.93 -19.72
CA ALA A 592 4.82 -20.80 -19.06
C ALA A 592 4.97 -22.28 -19.39
N LEU A 593 5.53 -23.03 -18.46
CA LEU A 593 5.61 -24.49 -18.53
C LEU A 593 4.50 -25.13 -17.71
N GLY A 594 3.29 -25.22 -18.27
CA GLY A 594 2.13 -25.86 -17.64
C GLY A 594 2.24 -27.37 -17.45
N ALA A 595 1.29 -27.97 -16.73
CA ALA A 595 1.24 -29.41 -16.46
C ALA A 595 1.22 -30.26 -17.74
N GLY A 596 1.88 -31.43 -17.71
CA GLY A 596 1.96 -32.34 -18.85
C GLY A 596 2.92 -31.86 -19.94
N ARG A 597 3.99 -31.17 -19.56
CA ARG A 597 5.05 -30.63 -20.43
C ARG A 597 6.44 -30.97 -19.87
N ASP A 598 6.64 -32.24 -19.55
CA ASP A 598 7.88 -32.70 -18.89
C ASP A 598 9.03 -32.77 -19.91
N TYR A 599 9.96 -31.81 -19.85
CA TYR A 599 11.19 -31.75 -20.63
C TYR A 599 12.39 -32.12 -19.75
N LYS A 600 12.33 -33.31 -19.12
CA LYS A 600 13.30 -33.80 -18.11
C LYS A 600 14.72 -34.09 -18.63
N VAL A 601 15.03 -33.73 -19.86
CA VAL A 601 16.35 -33.96 -20.45
C VAL A 601 17.35 -33.02 -19.79
N ALA A 602 18.47 -33.58 -19.32
CA ALA A 602 19.62 -32.79 -18.90
C ALA A 602 19.99 -31.86 -20.07
N ASP A 603 20.01 -30.55 -19.83
CA ASP A 603 20.20 -29.44 -20.80
C ASP A 603 18.93 -28.72 -21.32
N SER A 604 17.71 -29.04 -20.87
CA SER A 604 16.53 -28.18 -21.19
C SER A 604 16.33 -27.05 -20.18
N TYR A 605 16.31 -25.79 -20.63
CA TYR A 605 16.24 -24.64 -19.73
C TYR A 605 15.48 -23.40 -20.21
N ILE A 606 15.16 -22.56 -19.23
CA ILE A 606 14.65 -21.19 -19.39
C ILE A 606 15.63 -20.24 -18.70
N ASP A 607 16.08 -19.20 -19.40
CA ASP A 607 16.91 -18.16 -18.81
C ASP A 607 16.42 -16.76 -19.21
N ASN A 608 16.05 -15.95 -18.21
CA ASN A 608 16.10 -14.50 -18.35
C ASN A 608 17.52 -14.05 -18.00
N THR A 609 18.37 -13.80 -19.00
CA THR A 609 19.79 -13.52 -18.80
C THR A 609 20.02 -12.13 -18.19
N ALA A 610 21.25 -11.80 -17.83
CA ALA A 610 21.59 -10.50 -17.22
C ALA A 610 21.20 -9.28 -18.07
N GLY A 611 21.11 -9.42 -19.40
CA GLY A 611 20.60 -8.36 -20.29
C GLY A 611 19.07 -8.34 -20.43
N GLY A 612 18.40 -9.42 -20.05
CA GLY A 612 16.97 -9.63 -20.24
C GLY A 612 16.11 -8.88 -19.23
N THR A 613 15.05 -8.25 -19.72
CA THR A 613 14.00 -7.62 -18.90
C THR A 613 12.63 -8.22 -19.19
N ILE A 614 11.86 -8.53 -18.14
CA ILE A 614 10.44 -8.93 -18.22
C ILE A 614 9.62 -7.96 -17.35
N SER A 615 8.72 -7.19 -17.95
CA SER A 615 7.91 -6.21 -17.23
C SER A 615 6.43 -6.55 -17.30
N MET A 616 5.79 -6.77 -16.15
CA MET A 616 4.41 -7.22 -16.01
C MET A 616 3.52 -6.10 -15.47
N LEU A 617 2.66 -5.54 -16.30
CA LEU A 617 1.75 -4.46 -15.95
C LEU A 617 0.31 -4.98 -15.77
N GLY A 618 -0.06 -6.02 -16.52
CA GLY A 618 -1.37 -6.64 -16.38
C GLY A 618 -1.48 -7.49 -15.12
N ASN A 619 -2.65 -7.46 -14.48
CA ASN A 619 -2.90 -8.25 -13.28
C ASN A 619 -2.85 -9.76 -13.57
N LYS A 620 -2.55 -10.56 -12.54
CA LYS A 620 -2.47 -12.02 -12.61
C LYS A 620 -1.45 -12.55 -13.62
N SER A 621 -0.44 -11.75 -13.94
CA SER A 621 0.60 -12.14 -14.89
C SER A 621 1.74 -12.87 -14.18
N MET A 622 2.48 -13.67 -14.93
CA MET A 622 3.55 -14.51 -14.40
C MET A 622 4.79 -14.42 -15.30
N ALA A 623 5.96 -14.07 -14.75
CA ALA A 623 7.15 -13.92 -15.58
C ALA A 623 7.78 -15.28 -15.91
N ILE A 624 8.07 -16.12 -14.91
CA ILE A 624 8.58 -17.49 -15.13
C ILE A 624 7.80 -18.47 -14.26
N ILE A 625 7.18 -19.47 -14.89
CA ILE A 625 6.41 -20.49 -14.17
C ILE A 625 6.68 -21.91 -14.68
N THR A 626 6.89 -22.84 -13.72
CA THR A 626 7.09 -24.27 -14.01
C THR A 626 6.15 -25.17 -13.19
N GLN A 627 5.21 -25.84 -13.85
CA GLN A 627 4.41 -26.94 -13.30
C GLN A 627 4.88 -28.32 -13.77
N SER A 628 5.72 -28.35 -14.80
CA SER A 628 6.41 -29.55 -15.30
C SER A 628 7.92 -29.42 -15.11
N ASN A 629 8.64 -30.52 -15.27
CA ASN A 629 10.08 -30.60 -14.97
C ASN A 629 10.95 -30.26 -16.18
N MET A 630 12.04 -29.56 -15.93
CA MET A 630 13.19 -29.32 -16.84
C MET A 630 14.47 -29.19 -16.00
N ASP A 631 15.63 -28.95 -16.62
CA ASP A 631 16.90 -28.81 -15.90
C ASP A 631 16.87 -27.58 -14.96
N HIS A 632 16.63 -26.40 -15.53
CA HIS A 632 16.47 -25.17 -14.74
C HIS A 632 15.60 -24.10 -15.42
N ALA A 633 15.09 -23.18 -14.60
CA ALA A 633 14.40 -21.98 -15.05
C ALA A 633 14.79 -20.78 -14.17
N ASN A 634 15.71 -19.94 -14.65
CA ASN A 634 16.38 -18.93 -13.84
C ASN A 634 16.14 -17.49 -14.30
N ASN A 635 16.34 -16.57 -13.36
CA ASN A 635 16.39 -15.14 -13.61
C ASN A 635 17.75 -14.56 -13.19
N ALA A 636 18.57 -14.14 -14.15
CA ALA A 636 19.77 -13.33 -13.94
C ALA A 636 19.57 -11.85 -14.30
N GLY A 637 18.51 -11.54 -15.06
CA GLY A 637 18.15 -10.17 -15.47
C GLY A 637 17.15 -9.50 -14.53
N THR A 638 16.32 -8.62 -15.09
CA THR A 638 15.32 -7.85 -14.35
C THR A 638 13.89 -8.33 -14.63
N ILE A 639 13.13 -8.61 -13.57
CA ILE A 639 11.69 -8.82 -13.62
C ILE A 639 11.01 -7.65 -12.90
N ASN A 640 10.14 -6.90 -13.57
CA ASN A 640 9.33 -5.83 -12.98
C ASN A 640 7.87 -6.27 -12.84
N ILE A 641 7.28 -6.06 -11.67
CA ILE A 641 5.92 -6.42 -11.31
C ILE A 641 5.16 -5.15 -10.91
N ALA A 642 4.36 -4.63 -11.83
CA ALA A 642 3.48 -3.48 -11.61
C ALA A 642 1.99 -3.88 -11.58
N GLY A 643 1.65 -5.04 -12.15
CA GLY A 643 0.32 -5.65 -12.04
C GLY A 643 0.08 -6.32 -10.68
N SER A 644 -1.17 -6.29 -10.22
CA SER A 644 -1.60 -6.96 -8.98
C SER A 644 -1.76 -8.46 -9.16
N GLU A 645 -1.75 -9.21 -8.06
CA GLU A 645 -1.94 -10.66 -8.01
C GLU A 645 -0.99 -11.45 -8.95
N SER A 646 0.23 -10.94 -9.15
CA SER A 646 1.19 -11.46 -10.13
C SER A 646 2.38 -12.18 -9.47
N TYR A 647 3.03 -13.08 -10.20
CA TYR A 647 4.23 -13.80 -9.73
C TYR A 647 5.46 -13.44 -10.58
N GLY A 648 6.57 -13.11 -9.92
CA GLY A 648 7.87 -13.04 -10.61
C GLY A 648 8.32 -14.43 -11.05
N MET A 649 8.51 -15.32 -10.09
CA MET A 649 8.86 -16.72 -10.37
C MET A 649 8.02 -17.69 -9.53
N TYR A 650 7.54 -18.78 -10.13
CA TYR A 650 6.70 -19.77 -9.45
C TYR A 650 7.01 -21.21 -9.88
N THR A 651 7.07 -22.15 -8.93
CA THR A 651 7.24 -23.58 -9.24
C THR A 651 6.28 -24.51 -8.49
N GLU A 652 5.83 -25.54 -9.19
CA GLU A 652 5.16 -26.76 -8.68
C GLU A 652 5.90 -28.03 -9.14
N SER A 653 7.15 -27.92 -9.58
CA SER A 653 7.93 -29.03 -10.12
C SER A 653 9.26 -29.21 -9.38
N ALA A 654 10.04 -30.21 -9.78
CA ALA A 654 11.39 -30.41 -9.28
C ALA A 654 12.43 -29.57 -10.05
N THR A 655 12.00 -28.69 -10.96
CA THR A 655 12.89 -27.80 -11.72
C THR A 655 13.69 -26.91 -10.77
N SER A 656 15.00 -26.79 -11.02
CA SER A 656 15.84 -25.83 -10.31
C SER A 656 15.47 -24.40 -10.72
N MET A 657 15.03 -23.57 -9.77
CA MET A 657 14.71 -22.16 -10.04
C MET A 657 15.48 -21.23 -9.11
N THR A 658 16.30 -20.37 -9.69
CA THR A 658 17.12 -19.40 -8.97
C THR A 658 16.98 -17.99 -9.56
N ASN A 659 16.72 -17.01 -8.70
CA ASN A 659 16.89 -15.60 -9.01
C ASN A 659 18.32 -15.16 -8.62
N THR A 660 19.18 -14.82 -9.56
CA THR A 660 20.47 -14.13 -9.32
C THR A 660 20.43 -12.65 -9.69
N GLY A 661 19.41 -12.22 -10.44
CA GLY A 661 19.18 -10.83 -10.82
C GLY A 661 18.22 -10.07 -9.91
N ASP A 662 17.44 -9.17 -10.49
CA ASP A 662 16.50 -8.29 -9.79
C ASP A 662 15.04 -8.68 -10.06
N ILE A 663 14.24 -8.76 -9.00
CA ILE A 663 12.77 -8.81 -9.07
C ILE A 663 12.22 -7.59 -8.35
N ASN A 664 11.56 -6.68 -9.06
CA ASN A 664 11.07 -5.42 -8.53
C ASN A 664 9.54 -5.38 -8.56
N ILE A 665 8.90 -5.36 -7.38
CA ILE A 665 7.49 -5.02 -7.23
C ILE A 665 7.40 -3.50 -7.07
N THR A 666 7.22 -2.82 -8.19
CA THR A 666 7.35 -1.36 -8.32
C THR A 666 6.38 -0.81 -9.35
N ASP A 667 6.09 0.47 -9.26
CA ASP A 667 5.43 1.20 -10.34
C ASP A 667 6.32 1.17 -11.59
N TYR A 668 5.70 1.09 -12.76
CA TYR A 668 6.37 0.99 -14.04
C TYR A 668 5.78 2.01 -15.01
N THR A 669 6.62 2.68 -15.80
CA THR A 669 6.20 3.53 -16.91
C THR A 669 7.28 3.53 -18.00
N LYS A 670 6.91 3.26 -19.25
CA LYS A 670 7.81 3.32 -20.41
C LYS A 670 7.06 3.53 -21.72
N ASN A 671 7.67 4.26 -22.65
CA ASN A 671 7.10 4.53 -23.97
C ASN A 671 7.77 3.69 -25.06
N PHE A 672 6.97 3.25 -26.03
CA PHE A 672 7.45 2.48 -27.18
C PHE A 672 7.06 3.15 -28.49
N THR A 673 7.98 3.07 -29.46
CA THR A 673 7.77 3.52 -30.84
C THR A 673 8.22 2.41 -31.78
N SER A 674 7.43 2.14 -32.82
CA SER A 674 7.76 1.21 -33.89
C SER A 674 7.97 1.97 -35.21
N ASN A 675 8.86 1.46 -36.05
CA ASN A 675 9.08 1.94 -37.41
C ASN A 675 8.68 0.82 -38.37
N ASN A 676 7.41 0.80 -38.75
CA ASN A 676 6.79 -0.25 -39.58
C ASN A 676 6.00 0.37 -40.75
N ALA A 677 5.75 -0.43 -41.78
CA ALA A 677 4.89 -0.06 -42.90
C ALA A 677 3.42 0.11 -42.47
N GLY A 678 2.65 0.92 -43.20
CA GLY A 678 1.23 1.14 -42.91
C GLY A 678 0.92 2.08 -41.73
N GLY A 679 1.92 2.86 -41.28
CA GLY A 679 1.82 3.77 -40.13
C GLY A 679 2.24 3.10 -38.82
N LYS A 680 2.82 3.87 -37.91
CA LYS A 680 3.40 3.33 -36.66
C LYS A 680 2.34 2.61 -35.83
N TRP A 681 2.53 1.31 -35.58
CA TRP A 681 1.68 0.55 -34.67
C TRP A 681 1.82 1.02 -33.22
N LEU A 682 3.03 1.43 -32.85
CA LEU A 682 3.36 2.08 -31.58
C LEU A 682 3.88 3.48 -31.91
N ASP A 683 3.14 4.52 -31.55
CA ASP A 683 3.55 5.90 -31.74
C ASP A 683 3.69 6.60 -30.39
N ASN A 684 4.90 6.53 -29.82
CA ASN A 684 5.19 6.99 -28.46
C ASN A 684 4.14 6.48 -27.44
N LYS A 685 3.74 5.22 -27.58
CA LYS A 685 2.70 4.62 -26.74
C LYS A 685 3.26 4.34 -25.36
N GLU A 686 2.69 5.00 -24.34
CA GLU A 686 3.04 4.80 -22.93
C GLU A 686 2.38 3.55 -22.36
N TYR A 687 3.17 2.79 -21.62
CA TYR A 687 2.73 1.67 -20.80
C TYR A 687 3.05 1.96 -19.35
N SER A 688 2.00 2.11 -18.54
CA SER A 688 2.12 2.46 -17.13
C SER A 688 1.23 1.59 -16.25
N ALA A 689 1.75 1.13 -15.13
CA ALA A 689 0.98 0.53 -14.04
C ALA A 689 1.63 0.89 -12.70
N SER A 690 0.83 0.99 -11.66
CA SER A 690 1.27 1.43 -10.33
C SER A 690 0.48 0.72 -9.25
N ASN A 691 1.01 0.72 -8.03
CA ASN A 691 0.33 0.22 -6.84
C ASN A 691 -0.06 -1.25 -6.97
N ALA A 692 0.89 -2.10 -7.40
CA ALA A 692 0.73 -3.55 -7.43
C ALA A 692 0.33 -4.07 -6.03
N GLN A 693 -0.70 -4.90 -5.93
CA GLN A 693 -1.14 -5.47 -4.66
C GLN A 693 -1.18 -6.99 -4.73
N LYS A 694 -0.89 -7.65 -3.60
CA LYS A 694 -0.92 -9.12 -3.47
C LYS A 694 -0.02 -9.85 -4.48
N SER A 695 1.01 -9.17 -4.98
CA SER A 695 1.98 -9.74 -5.91
C SER A 695 3.14 -10.36 -5.13
N ILE A 696 3.76 -11.37 -5.72
CA ILE A 696 4.77 -12.20 -5.06
C ILE A 696 6.03 -12.24 -5.92
N GLY A 697 7.18 -11.98 -5.31
CA GLY A 697 8.48 -12.03 -5.98
C GLY A 697 8.80 -13.46 -6.43
N ILE A 698 8.97 -14.36 -5.46
CA ILE A 698 9.18 -15.80 -5.71
C ILE A 698 8.24 -16.68 -4.87
N ALA A 699 7.79 -17.80 -5.45
CA ALA A 699 6.97 -18.76 -4.72
C ALA A 699 7.16 -20.23 -5.12
N SER A 700 6.92 -21.11 -4.15
CA SER A 700 6.90 -22.57 -4.32
C SER A 700 5.55 -23.14 -3.88
N GLY A 701 4.91 -23.88 -4.78
CA GLY A 701 3.51 -24.30 -4.67
C GLY A 701 3.28 -25.79 -4.43
N LYS A 702 4.34 -26.63 -4.43
CA LYS A 702 4.20 -28.09 -4.25
C LYS A 702 5.20 -28.65 -3.24
N ALA A 703 4.79 -29.65 -2.47
CA ALA A 703 5.68 -30.40 -1.58
C ALA A 703 6.91 -30.91 -2.34
N GLY A 704 8.10 -30.67 -1.79
CA GLY A 704 9.39 -31.04 -2.39
C GLY A 704 9.92 -30.09 -3.48
N SER A 705 9.10 -29.17 -4.01
CA SER A 705 9.60 -28.11 -4.90
C SER A 705 10.36 -27.06 -4.11
N THR A 706 11.40 -26.48 -4.71
CA THR A 706 12.26 -25.47 -4.07
C THR A 706 12.56 -24.33 -5.04
N ILE A 707 12.52 -23.09 -4.55
CA ILE A 707 12.93 -21.89 -5.29
C ILE A 707 13.87 -21.04 -4.45
N THR A 708 14.91 -20.48 -5.08
CA THR A 708 15.99 -19.75 -4.40
C THR A 708 16.10 -18.31 -4.89
N ASN A 709 16.17 -17.35 -3.96
CA ASN A 709 16.64 -16.00 -4.22
C ASN A 709 18.12 -15.87 -3.84
N SER A 710 18.99 -15.64 -4.81
CA SER A 710 20.41 -15.31 -4.65
C SER A 710 20.75 -13.87 -5.08
N GLY A 711 19.82 -13.17 -5.73
CA GLY A 711 19.93 -11.78 -6.17
C GLY A 711 19.13 -10.83 -5.27
N ASN A 712 18.38 -9.90 -5.87
CA ASN A 712 17.55 -8.94 -5.15
C ASN A 712 16.06 -9.14 -5.44
N ILE A 713 15.24 -8.98 -4.40
CA ILE A 713 13.79 -8.78 -4.50
C ILE A 713 13.47 -7.45 -3.82
N ASN A 714 12.94 -6.48 -4.56
CA ASN A 714 12.65 -5.14 -4.08
C ASN A 714 11.15 -4.86 -4.15
N ILE A 715 10.56 -4.34 -3.07
CA ILE A 715 9.15 -3.97 -2.97
C ILE A 715 9.08 -2.49 -2.57
N SER A 716 8.55 -1.66 -3.46
CA SER A 716 8.53 -0.20 -3.32
C SER A 716 7.13 0.42 -3.46
N THR A 717 6.09 -0.41 -3.57
CA THR A 717 4.72 0.05 -3.76
C THR A 717 3.70 -0.93 -3.17
N GLY A 718 2.45 -0.47 -3.06
CA GLY A 718 1.30 -1.32 -2.82
C GLY A 718 1.16 -1.96 -1.45
N GLU A 719 0.28 -2.97 -1.38
CA GLU A 719 -0.12 -3.62 -0.14
C GLU A 719 -0.21 -5.14 -0.33
N ASN A 720 0.10 -5.88 0.74
CA ASN A 720 0.08 -7.33 0.81
C ASN A 720 0.99 -8.01 -0.23
N ASN A 721 1.96 -7.29 -0.79
CA ASN A 721 2.99 -7.91 -1.62
C ASN A 721 3.96 -8.69 -0.75
N ILE A 722 4.53 -9.76 -1.31
CA ILE A 722 5.41 -10.67 -0.58
C ILE A 722 6.71 -10.87 -1.37
N GLY A 723 7.85 -10.77 -0.69
CA GLY A 723 9.15 -11.04 -1.31
C GLY A 723 9.29 -12.51 -1.69
N ALA A 724 9.23 -13.39 -0.68
CA ALA A 724 9.28 -14.83 -0.86
C ALA A 724 8.13 -15.56 -0.13
N TYR A 725 7.47 -16.50 -0.81
CA TYR A 725 6.27 -17.17 -0.32
C TYR A 725 6.24 -18.68 -0.55
N THR A 726 5.72 -19.43 0.42
CA THR A 726 5.28 -20.83 0.21
C THR A 726 4.16 -21.20 1.17
N ASN A 727 3.29 -22.13 0.75
CA ASN A 727 2.31 -22.79 1.61
C ASN A 727 2.63 -24.27 1.89
N ILE A 728 3.51 -24.89 1.08
CA ILE A 728 3.71 -26.34 1.10
C ILE A 728 5.10 -26.77 0.60
N GLY A 729 5.70 -26.03 -0.33
CA GLY A 729 7.06 -26.29 -0.81
C GLY A 729 8.11 -25.48 -0.02
N ASN A 730 9.27 -25.26 -0.64
CA ASN A 730 10.42 -24.64 0.01
C ASN A 730 10.83 -23.33 -0.67
N VAL A 731 11.10 -22.29 0.13
CA VAL A 731 11.71 -21.04 -0.34
C VAL A 731 13.02 -20.77 0.38
N VAL A 732 14.06 -20.40 -0.38
CA VAL A 732 15.38 -20.08 0.16
C VAL A 732 15.76 -18.66 -0.22
N ASN A 733 16.14 -17.83 0.75
CA ASN A 733 16.73 -16.52 0.53
C ASN A 733 18.22 -16.54 0.92
N SER A 734 19.07 -16.38 -0.09
CA SER A 734 20.53 -16.22 0.02
C SER A 734 21.03 -14.87 -0.44
N GLY A 735 20.17 -14.07 -1.10
CA GLY A 735 20.41 -12.69 -1.50
C GLY A 735 19.67 -11.68 -0.63
N ASN A 736 19.15 -10.61 -1.24
CA ASN A 736 18.46 -9.52 -0.55
C ASN A 736 16.96 -9.53 -0.83
N ILE A 737 16.16 -9.28 0.20
CA ILE A 737 14.75 -8.91 0.09
C ILE A 737 14.58 -7.54 0.76
N ASN A 738 14.14 -6.53 0.02
CA ASN A 738 14.00 -5.15 0.48
C ASN A 738 12.55 -4.69 0.34
N VAL A 739 11.95 -4.22 1.44
CA VAL A 739 10.63 -3.56 1.45
C VAL A 739 10.83 -2.12 1.89
N THR A 740 10.49 -1.16 1.04
CA THR A 740 10.78 0.28 1.25
C THR A 740 9.55 1.17 1.33
N ASN A 741 8.39 0.62 0.97
CA ASN A 741 7.13 1.34 1.01
C ASN A 741 5.96 0.35 1.06
N GLY A 742 4.77 0.87 1.38
CA GLY A 742 3.55 0.08 1.44
C GLY A 742 3.46 -0.83 2.66
N GLN A 743 2.42 -1.67 2.70
CA GLN A 743 2.16 -2.59 3.81
C GLN A 743 2.43 -4.03 3.32
N ASN A 744 3.69 -4.41 3.33
CA ASN A 744 4.16 -5.60 2.62
C ASN A 744 4.91 -6.56 3.55
N ILE A 745 5.18 -7.77 3.06
CA ILE A 745 5.82 -8.82 3.84
C ILE A 745 7.16 -9.20 3.18
N GLY A 746 8.24 -9.25 3.94
CA GLY A 746 9.54 -9.70 3.44
C GLY A 746 9.50 -11.18 3.05
N MET A 747 9.33 -12.06 4.04
CA MET A 747 9.15 -13.50 3.83
C MET A 747 7.90 -14.01 4.55
N TYR A 748 7.09 -14.80 3.84
CA TYR A 748 5.89 -15.43 4.39
C TYR A 748 5.85 -16.93 4.12
N VAL A 749 5.80 -17.75 5.18
CA VAL A 749 5.73 -19.21 5.08
C VAL A 749 4.46 -19.70 5.77
N ALA A 750 3.56 -20.32 5.01
CA ALA A 750 2.25 -20.76 5.46
C ALA A 750 2.09 -22.28 5.36
N GLY A 751 0.96 -22.79 5.86
CA GLY A 751 0.57 -24.20 5.71
C GLY A 751 1.61 -25.15 6.29
N THR A 752 2.16 -26.04 5.47
CA THR A 752 3.25 -26.96 5.84
C THR A 752 4.57 -26.60 5.17
N GLY A 753 4.66 -25.41 4.55
CA GLY A 753 5.82 -24.97 3.81
C GLY A 753 7.05 -24.73 4.70
N THR A 754 8.21 -24.67 4.06
CA THR A 754 9.47 -24.32 4.73
C THR A 754 10.13 -23.12 4.09
N GLY A 755 10.66 -22.21 4.90
CA GLY A 755 11.43 -21.07 4.44
C GLY A 755 12.79 -21.01 5.12
N THR A 756 13.82 -20.62 4.39
CA THR A 756 15.16 -20.41 4.96
C THR A 756 15.71 -19.08 4.49
N ASN A 757 16.00 -18.16 5.41
CA ASN A 757 16.93 -17.06 5.17
C ASN A 757 18.33 -17.55 5.57
N THR A 758 19.22 -17.79 4.59
CA THR A 758 20.54 -18.37 4.81
C THR A 758 21.48 -17.37 5.49
N ASN A 759 22.70 -17.80 5.85
CA ASN A 759 23.68 -16.92 6.51
C ASN A 759 24.12 -15.71 5.67
N THR A 760 24.00 -15.77 4.34
CA THR A 760 24.23 -14.64 3.44
C THR A 760 22.95 -13.85 3.15
N GLY A 761 21.79 -14.46 3.40
CA GLY A 761 20.49 -13.88 3.13
C GLY A 761 20.18 -12.68 4.03
N LYS A 762 19.60 -11.64 3.43
CA LYS A 762 19.18 -10.42 4.10
C LYS A 762 17.73 -10.11 3.82
N VAL A 763 16.98 -9.77 4.85
CA VAL A 763 15.62 -9.24 4.75
C VAL A 763 15.61 -7.86 5.42
N THR A 764 15.39 -6.82 4.63
CA THR A 764 15.32 -5.42 5.09
C THR A 764 13.94 -4.85 4.84
N VAL A 765 13.25 -4.43 5.90
CA VAL A 765 11.96 -3.74 5.82
C VAL A 765 12.11 -2.35 6.40
N THR A 766 11.79 -1.34 5.64
CA THR A 766 11.81 0.09 6.01
C THR A 766 10.51 0.72 5.52
N SER A 767 9.40 0.33 6.16
CA SER A 767 8.05 0.77 5.78
C SER A 767 7.05 0.55 6.91
N ASP A 768 6.07 1.45 7.01
CA ASP A 768 4.99 1.38 8.01
C ASP A 768 3.98 0.28 7.69
N GLY A 769 3.44 -0.36 8.73
CA GLY A 769 2.47 -1.46 8.61
C GLY A 769 2.99 -2.73 7.91
N SER A 770 4.30 -2.85 7.72
CA SER A 770 4.92 -4.00 7.07
C SER A 770 5.37 -5.07 8.08
N ILE A 771 5.60 -6.29 7.58
CA ILE A 771 6.07 -7.42 8.37
C ILE A 771 7.40 -7.94 7.82
N GLY A 772 8.41 -8.10 8.68
CA GLY A 772 9.69 -8.69 8.29
C GLY A 772 9.55 -10.16 7.89
N LEU A 773 9.29 -11.00 8.90
CA LEU A 773 9.13 -12.44 8.75
C LEU A 773 7.77 -12.87 9.31
N MET A 774 7.03 -13.68 8.56
CA MET A 774 5.71 -14.16 8.98
C MET A 774 5.58 -15.67 8.76
N THR A 775 4.96 -16.36 9.73
CA THR A 775 4.56 -17.76 9.57
C THR A 775 3.13 -18.02 10.03
N THR A 776 2.45 -18.99 9.40
CA THR A 776 1.10 -19.46 9.79
C THR A 776 0.94 -20.97 9.53
N GLY A 777 -0.09 -21.59 10.12
CA GLY A 777 -0.31 -23.05 9.97
C GLY A 777 0.71 -23.84 10.78
N THR A 778 1.31 -24.88 10.19
CA THR A 778 2.40 -25.66 10.79
C THR A 778 3.75 -25.36 10.14
N ALA A 779 3.84 -24.22 9.43
CA ALA A 779 5.01 -23.82 8.68
C ALA A 779 6.23 -23.56 9.56
N THR A 780 7.41 -23.71 8.98
CA THR A 780 8.69 -23.41 9.64
C THR A 780 9.52 -22.44 8.81
N LEU A 781 9.96 -21.34 9.41
CA LEU A 781 10.90 -20.39 8.82
C LEU A 781 12.18 -20.36 9.66
N THR A 782 13.31 -20.72 9.06
CA THR A 782 14.65 -20.62 9.68
C THR A 782 15.35 -19.36 9.22
N ASN A 783 15.73 -18.48 10.15
CA ASN A 783 16.56 -17.31 9.89
C ASN A 783 17.98 -17.52 10.42
N ASN A 784 18.92 -17.79 9.51
CA ASN A 784 20.35 -17.85 9.77
C ASN A 784 21.08 -16.56 9.35
N GLY A 785 20.41 -15.69 8.59
CA GLY A 785 20.97 -14.45 8.05
C GLY A 785 20.61 -13.21 8.86
N GLU A 786 20.53 -12.07 8.17
CA GLU A 786 20.20 -10.77 8.74
C GLU A 786 18.73 -10.41 8.50
N LEU A 787 18.04 -10.03 9.57
CA LEU A 787 16.75 -9.32 9.51
C LEU A 787 16.96 -7.88 10.01
N LYS A 788 16.52 -6.90 9.22
CA LYS A 788 16.42 -5.50 9.64
C LYS A 788 14.99 -5.00 9.41
N VAL A 789 14.33 -4.47 10.43
CA VAL A 789 12.98 -3.92 10.32
C VAL A 789 12.91 -2.54 10.96
N THR A 790 12.42 -1.56 10.22
CA THR A 790 12.17 -0.20 10.68
C THR A 790 10.83 0.29 10.14
N GLY A 791 9.98 0.85 10.99
CA GLY A 791 8.67 1.35 10.58
C GLY A 791 7.73 1.54 11.77
N GLY A 792 6.55 2.08 11.52
CA GLY A 792 5.55 2.29 12.56
C GLY A 792 4.15 1.89 12.16
N ASN A 793 3.17 2.51 12.80
CA ASN A 793 1.76 2.42 12.43
C ASN A 793 1.44 3.48 11.37
N ASN A 794 0.67 3.10 10.35
CA ASN A 794 0.25 4.01 9.30
C ASN A 794 -0.94 4.87 9.80
N ALA A 795 -1.08 6.12 9.34
CA ALA A 795 -2.22 6.97 9.68
C ALA A 795 -3.53 6.54 8.97
N THR A 796 -3.42 5.88 7.80
CA THR A 796 -4.60 5.49 6.99
C THR A 796 -5.12 4.09 7.31
N ASN A 797 -4.31 3.27 7.96
CA ASN A 797 -4.59 1.88 8.24
C ASN A 797 -4.16 1.57 9.68
N THR A 798 -4.88 0.68 10.37
CA THR A 798 -4.59 0.35 11.77
C THR A 798 -3.64 -0.84 11.91
N THR A 799 -2.69 -1.07 11.00
CA THR A 799 -1.71 -2.16 11.14
C THR A 799 -0.37 -1.57 11.52
N GLY A 800 0.15 -1.94 12.69
CA GLY A 800 1.51 -1.59 13.09
C GLY A 800 2.54 -2.45 12.37
N THR A 801 3.79 -1.98 12.36
CA THR A 801 4.93 -2.72 11.82
C THR A 801 5.31 -3.86 12.76
N ILE A 802 5.56 -5.05 12.21
CA ILE A 802 5.97 -6.23 13.00
C ILE A 802 7.32 -6.76 12.52
N GLY A 803 8.28 -6.92 13.43
CA GLY A 803 9.57 -7.51 13.10
C GLY A 803 9.45 -8.97 12.67
N MET A 804 8.93 -9.80 13.58
CA MET A 804 8.64 -11.22 13.34
C MET A 804 7.26 -11.60 13.89
N SER A 805 6.49 -12.37 13.12
CA SER A 805 5.14 -12.81 13.49
C SER A 805 4.99 -14.32 13.31
N ALA A 806 5.01 -15.08 14.40
CA ALA A 806 4.72 -16.51 14.39
C ALA A 806 3.25 -16.78 14.72
N GLY A 807 2.45 -17.19 13.73
CA GLY A 807 1.05 -17.56 13.93
C GLY A 807 0.86 -18.91 14.62
N VAL A 808 -0.38 -19.21 15.00
CA VAL A 808 -0.78 -20.45 15.70
C VAL A 808 -0.21 -21.69 15.00
N GLY A 809 0.49 -22.54 15.77
CA GLY A 809 1.06 -23.81 15.30
C GLY A 809 2.37 -23.70 14.51
N SER A 810 2.75 -22.50 14.07
CA SER A 810 3.91 -22.28 13.19
C SER A 810 5.17 -21.93 13.98
N THR A 811 6.33 -21.99 13.31
CA THR A 811 7.64 -21.74 13.93
C THR A 811 8.47 -20.74 13.14
N ILE A 812 9.04 -19.75 13.83
CA ILE A 812 10.19 -18.97 13.37
C ILE A 812 11.40 -19.37 14.23
N ASP A 813 12.44 -19.93 13.61
CA ASP A 813 13.71 -20.24 14.26
C ASP A 813 14.80 -19.28 13.78
N SER A 814 15.07 -18.25 14.57
CA SER A 814 16.15 -17.28 14.32
C SER A 814 17.33 -17.49 15.27
N THR A 815 17.61 -18.73 15.69
CA THR A 815 18.68 -19.06 16.65
C THR A 815 20.07 -18.60 16.19
N ASN A 816 20.37 -18.77 14.90
CA ASN A 816 21.68 -18.43 14.32
C ASN A 816 21.70 -17.07 13.61
N GLY A 817 20.52 -16.53 13.28
CA GLY A 817 20.39 -15.25 12.61
C GLY A 817 20.57 -14.05 13.54
N LYS A 818 20.72 -12.88 12.92
CA LYS A 818 20.75 -11.58 13.59
C LYS A 818 19.47 -10.81 13.27
N ALA A 819 18.88 -10.18 14.27
CA ALA A 819 17.70 -9.33 14.08
C ALA A 819 17.90 -7.92 14.65
N THR A 820 17.74 -6.89 13.82
CA THR A 820 17.72 -5.49 14.23
C THR A 820 16.34 -4.90 13.92
N ILE A 821 15.55 -4.63 14.95
CA ILE A 821 14.16 -4.18 14.82
C ILE A 821 14.03 -2.84 15.53
N ASP A 822 13.51 -1.83 14.85
CA ASP A 822 13.27 -0.48 15.38
C ASP A 822 11.88 -0.01 14.95
N VAL A 823 10.89 -0.22 15.81
CA VAL A 823 9.48 0.01 15.47
C VAL A 823 8.81 1.01 16.39
N THR A 824 7.83 1.76 15.87
CA THR A 824 7.20 2.86 16.60
C THR A 824 5.68 2.90 16.42
N GLY A 825 4.97 3.56 17.32
CA GLY A 825 3.52 3.72 17.24
C GLY A 825 2.74 2.52 17.81
N ASP A 826 1.46 2.76 18.08
CA ASP A 826 0.54 1.73 18.59
C ASP A 826 0.41 0.57 17.60
N LYS A 827 0.15 -0.64 18.12
CA LYS A 827 0.03 -1.90 17.35
C LYS A 827 1.32 -2.39 16.68
N SER A 828 2.41 -1.61 16.69
CA SER A 828 3.72 -2.05 16.22
C SER A 828 4.41 -2.93 17.26
N ILE A 829 5.10 -3.98 16.80
CA ILE A 829 5.66 -5.01 17.67
C ILE A 829 7.03 -5.46 17.17
N GLY A 830 7.99 -5.60 18.07
CA GLY A 830 9.26 -6.25 17.77
C GLY A 830 9.05 -7.71 17.38
N LEU A 831 8.70 -8.53 18.36
CA LEU A 831 8.43 -9.96 18.20
C LEU A 831 7.00 -10.31 18.66
N TYR A 832 6.21 -10.90 17.77
CA TYR A 832 4.85 -11.35 18.04
C TYR A 832 4.75 -12.87 17.84
N SER A 833 4.14 -13.58 18.79
CA SER A 833 3.98 -15.03 18.69
C SER A 833 2.64 -15.52 19.28
N GLU A 834 1.93 -16.30 18.48
CA GLU A 834 0.89 -17.28 18.83
C GLU A 834 1.35 -18.74 18.56
N GLY A 835 2.55 -18.90 17.98
CA GLY A 835 3.23 -20.16 17.71
C GLY A 835 4.54 -20.29 18.48
N THR A 836 5.62 -20.72 17.83
CA THR A 836 6.97 -20.76 18.42
C THR A 836 7.90 -19.79 17.72
N LEU A 837 8.56 -18.91 18.48
CA LEU A 837 9.55 -17.96 17.98
C LEU A 837 10.83 -18.09 18.80
N LYS A 838 11.93 -18.52 18.18
CA LYS A 838 13.26 -18.54 18.79
C LYS A 838 14.11 -17.40 18.24
N ILE A 839 14.83 -16.70 19.11
CA ILE A 839 15.70 -15.59 18.74
C ILE A 839 17.12 -15.81 19.27
N GLY A 840 18.09 -15.62 18.38
CA GLY A 840 19.51 -15.55 18.69
C GLY A 840 19.94 -14.14 19.08
N GLU A 841 20.98 -13.62 18.42
CA GLU A 841 21.43 -12.25 18.62
C GLU A 841 20.40 -11.26 18.07
N SER A 842 19.98 -10.30 18.89
CA SER A 842 19.00 -9.30 18.46
C SER A 842 19.16 -7.96 19.14
N THR A 843 18.74 -6.90 18.44
CA THR A 843 18.54 -5.54 18.96
C THR A 843 17.13 -5.10 18.63
N ILE A 844 16.30 -4.85 19.64
CA ILE A 844 14.87 -4.54 19.48
C ILE A 844 14.58 -3.21 20.17
N LYS A 845 14.26 -2.19 19.38
CA LYS A 845 13.86 -0.86 19.86
C LYS A 845 12.39 -0.64 19.56
N THR A 846 11.69 -0.11 20.55
CA THR A 846 10.28 0.26 20.43
C THR A 846 10.06 1.66 20.96
N ASN A 847 9.09 2.39 20.40
CA ASN A 847 8.70 3.70 20.91
C ASN A 847 7.22 4.00 20.66
N ASN A 848 6.70 5.03 21.34
CA ASN A 848 5.38 5.61 21.10
C ASN A 848 4.22 4.58 21.10
N GLY A 849 4.21 3.66 22.06
CA GLY A 849 3.13 2.66 22.19
C GLY A 849 3.43 1.29 21.58
N ALA A 850 4.58 1.10 20.95
CA ALA A 850 5.01 -0.19 20.43
C ALA A 850 5.45 -1.17 21.55
N ILE A 851 5.43 -2.48 21.26
CA ILE A 851 5.76 -3.56 22.21
C ILE A 851 7.00 -4.34 21.76
N ASN A 852 7.98 -4.58 22.63
CA ASN A 852 9.19 -5.33 22.23
C ASN A 852 8.89 -6.81 22.01
N TYR A 853 8.29 -7.47 23.02
CA TYR A 853 7.99 -8.90 23.01
C TYR A 853 6.53 -9.14 23.39
N TYR A 854 5.75 -9.71 22.48
CA TYR A 854 4.36 -10.06 22.72
C TYR A 854 4.09 -11.55 22.42
N ALA A 855 3.80 -12.32 23.48
CA ALA A 855 3.32 -13.69 23.38
C ALA A 855 1.84 -13.78 23.75
N LYS A 856 1.02 -14.37 22.87
CA LYS A 856 -0.43 -14.47 23.04
C LYS A 856 -0.87 -15.93 22.97
N ASP A 857 -1.82 -16.30 23.83
CA ASP A 857 -2.42 -17.63 23.89
C ASP A 857 -1.32 -18.71 23.95
N ASN A 858 -1.27 -19.68 23.03
CA ASN A 858 -0.21 -20.71 23.10
C ASN A 858 1.16 -20.26 22.54
N GLY A 859 1.33 -18.97 22.28
CA GLY A 859 2.55 -18.38 21.78
C GLY A 859 3.73 -18.50 22.74
N LYS A 860 4.89 -18.90 22.20
CA LYS A 860 6.18 -18.95 22.89
C LYS A 860 7.18 -18.07 22.16
N ILE A 861 7.84 -17.18 22.90
CA ILE A 861 9.07 -16.50 22.48
C ILE A 861 10.20 -17.06 23.33
N GLU A 862 11.33 -17.41 22.72
CA GLU A 862 12.51 -17.94 23.40
C GLU A 862 13.76 -17.19 22.97
N VAL A 863 14.48 -16.59 23.91
CA VAL A 863 15.87 -16.18 23.70
C VAL A 863 16.75 -17.37 23.99
N VAL A 864 17.51 -17.84 22.99
CA VAL A 864 18.21 -19.12 23.05
C VAL A 864 19.44 -19.06 23.97
N THR A 865 19.78 -20.17 24.62
CA THR A 865 20.95 -20.31 25.51
C THR A 865 22.24 -19.79 24.85
N GLY A 866 23.02 -19.02 25.62
CA GLY A 866 24.29 -18.45 25.15
C GLY A 866 24.14 -17.29 24.17
N LYS A 867 22.91 -16.84 23.88
CA LYS A 867 22.62 -15.67 23.04
C LYS A 867 22.15 -14.49 23.88
N THR A 868 22.25 -13.29 23.31
CA THR A 868 21.82 -12.05 23.97
C THR A 868 20.87 -11.27 23.06
N SER A 869 19.75 -10.84 23.62
CA SER A 869 18.84 -9.86 23.03
C SER A 869 19.00 -8.52 23.76
N THR A 870 19.31 -7.46 23.02
CA THR A 870 19.35 -6.10 23.56
C THR A 870 18.03 -5.41 23.25
N ALA A 871 17.34 -4.89 24.26
CA ALA A 871 16.07 -4.21 24.08
C ALA A 871 16.14 -2.74 24.54
N THR A 872 15.48 -1.86 23.80
CA THR A 872 15.14 -0.51 24.28
C THR A 872 13.64 -0.35 24.21
N THR A 873 13.03 -0.09 25.36
CA THR A 873 11.61 0.22 25.48
C THR A 873 11.47 1.71 25.66
N GLY A 874 11.05 2.38 24.58
CA GLY A 874 10.88 3.82 24.51
C GLY A 874 9.72 4.35 25.36
N GLN A 875 9.43 5.63 25.17
CA GLN A 875 8.32 6.30 25.85
C GLN A 875 6.98 5.70 25.41
N SER A 876 6.06 5.58 26.36
CA SER A 876 4.74 4.94 26.18
C SER A 876 4.77 3.48 25.70
N SER A 877 5.94 2.84 25.60
CA SER A 877 6.10 1.47 25.10
C SER A 877 6.15 0.44 26.24
N LEU A 878 5.96 -0.82 25.87
CA LEU A 878 5.98 -1.96 26.79
C LEU A 878 7.05 -2.97 26.36
N LEU A 879 7.89 -3.42 27.30
CA LEU A 879 8.89 -4.46 27.03
C LEU A 879 8.21 -5.81 26.82
N PHE A 880 7.50 -6.30 27.84
CA PHE A 880 6.86 -7.61 27.81
C PHE A 880 5.35 -7.51 27.90
N TYR A 881 4.68 -8.14 26.93
CA TYR A 881 3.24 -8.40 27.00
C TYR A 881 2.98 -9.90 26.85
N THR A 882 2.32 -10.48 27.85
CA THR A 882 1.80 -11.85 27.77
C THR A 882 0.29 -11.83 27.94
N LYS A 883 -0.42 -12.64 27.15
CA LYS A 883 -1.88 -12.77 27.23
C LYS A 883 -2.27 -14.25 27.12
N GLY A 884 -3.26 -14.68 27.89
CA GLY A 884 -3.66 -16.08 27.93
C GLY A 884 -2.53 -16.97 28.47
N THR A 885 -2.22 -18.05 27.76
CA THR A 885 -1.15 -19.00 28.11
C THR A 885 0.23 -18.60 27.58
N GLY A 886 0.39 -17.37 27.07
CA GLY A 886 1.56 -16.93 26.31
C GLY A 886 2.81 -16.85 27.17
N LYS A 887 3.96 -17.23 26.59
CA LYS A 887 5.24 -17.34 27.32
C LYS A 887 6.40 -16.66 26.64
N ILE A 888 7.27 -16.07 27.44
CA ILE A 888 8.54 -15.45 27.02
C ILE A 888 9.67 -16.06 27.86
N ILE A 889 10.43 -16.97 27.26
CA ILE A 889 11.45 -17.79 27.94
C ILE A 889 12.85 -17.21 27.65
N LEU A 890 13.60 -16.92 28.71
CA LEU A 890 14.93 -16.33 28.63
C LEU A 890 15.98 -17.39 28.97
N ASN A 891 16.23 -18.32 28.05
CA ASN A 891 17.34 -19.28 28.22
C ASN A 891 18.70 -18.58 28.00
N GLY A 892 18.73 -17.59 27.10
CA GLY A 892 19.79 -16.60 26.97
C GLY A 892 19.47 -15.29 27.69
N ASN A 893 20.32 -14.30 27.52
CA ASN A 893 20.24 -13.01 28.22
C ASN A 893 19.34 -12.01 27.50
N ILE A 894 18.60 -11.21 28.27
CA ILE A 894 18.00 -9.97 27.79
C ILE A 894 18.62 -8.79 28.55
N ASN A 895 19.19 -7.84 27.82
CA ASN A 895 19.68 -6.58 28.35
C ASN A 895 18.75 -5.46 27.87
N ALA A 896 17.85 -5.02 28.74
CA ALA A 896 16.79 -4.08 28.37
C ALA A 896 17.00 -2.72 29.05
N THR A 897 16.80 -1.64 28.30
CA THR A 897 16.74 -0.27 28.81
C THR A 897 15.32 0.26 28.73
N ILE A 898 14.76 0.70 29.85
CA ILE A 898 13.41 1.26 29.92
C ILE A 898 13.51 2.78 30.02
N LYS A 899 12.97 3.48 29.01
CA LYS A 899 13.05 4.93 28.91
C LYS A 899 12.10 5.62 29.89
N GLY A 900 12.61 6.68 30.50
CA GLY A 900 11.84 7.57 31.37
C GLY A 900 10.85 8.46 30.61
N GLY A 901 9.80 8.89 31.32
CA GLY A 901 8.82 9.86 30.81
C GLY A 901 8.57 11.01 31.80
N SER A 902 8.30 12.20 31.27
CA SER A 902 7.98 13.39 32.08
C SER A 902 6.60 13.32 32.72
N THR A 903 5.68 12.57 32.11
CA THR A 903 4.31 12.34 32.58
C THR A 903 4.04 10.86 32.75
N PRO A 904 3.06 10.45 33.57
CA PRO A 904 2.65 9.06 33.67
C PRO A 904 2.30 8.38 32.31
N SER A 905 1.67 9.09 31.38
CA SER A 905 1.31 8.55 30.06
C SER A 905 2.50 8.31 29.12
N THR A 906 3.66 8.92 29.38
CA THR A 906 4.85 8.86 28.51
C THR A 906 5.92 7.89 29.00
N ARG A 907 5.77 7.28 30.18
CA ARG A 907 6.80 6.37 30.73
C ARG A 907 6.87 5.05 29.96
N GLY A 908 8.08 4.62 29.60
CA GLY A 908 8.30 3.24 29.18
C GLY A 908 8.06 2.28 30.34
N THR A 909 7.53 1.09 30.04
CA THR A 909 7.11 0.10 31.03
C THR A 909 7.77 -1.25 30.77
N ALA A 910 8.28 -1.93 31.81
CA ALA A 910 8.87 -3.26 31.65
C ALA A 910 7.80 -4.38 31.61
N PHE A 911 6.90 -4.43 32.59
CA PHE A 911 5.95 -5.53 32.75
C PHE A 911 4.50 -5.04 32.76
N TYR A 912 3.61 -5.84 32.18
CA TYR A 912 2.17 -5.70 32.32
C TYR A 912 1.57 -6.95 32.95
N TYR A 913 0.85 -6.77 34.05
CA TYR A 913 0.10 -7.82 34.73
C TYR A 913 -1.38 -7.44 34.82
N GLU A 914 -2.26 -8.39 34.56
CA GLU A 914 -3.71 -8.22 34.69
C GLU A 914 -4.30 -9.43 35.41
N ALA A 915 -5.00 -9.20 36.51
CA ALA A 915 -5.75 -10.24 37.20
C ALA A 915 -7.09 -10.52 36.48
N THR A 916 -7.62 -11.73 36.67
CA THR A 916 -8.89 -12.16 36.08
C THR A 916 -10.04 -11.21 36.42
N PRO A 917 -10.87 -10.78 35.45
CA PRO A 917 -11.98 -9.86 35.70
C PRO A 917 -13.03 -10.42 36.67
N GLY A 918 -13.56 -9.57 37.57
CA GLY A 918 -14.72 -9.88 38.42
C GLY A 918 -14.60 -9.36 39.86
N ALA A 919 -13.41 -9.46 40.45
CA ALA A 919 -13.02 -8.84 41.71
C ALA A 919 -11.52 -8.50 41.64
N TYR A 920 -11.04 -7.65 42.55
CA TYR A 920 -9.61 -7.36 42.61
C TYR A 920 -8.82 -8.62 42.99
N GLY A 921 -7.89 -9.04 42.13
CA GLY A 921 -7.02 -10.18 42.42
C GLY A 921 -5.87 -9.77 43.36
N THR A 922 -5.56 -10.58 44.36
CA THR A 922 -4.42 -10.30 45.25
C THR A 922 -3.12 -10.24 44.45
N PHE A 923 -2.33 -9.18 44.66
CA PHE A 923 -1.03 -9.01 44.01
C PHE A 923 0.06 -8.71 45.03
N ASN A 924 0.71 -9.79 45.47
CA ASN A 924 1.80 -9.81 46.44
C ASN A 924 3.01 -10.59 45.87
N THR A 925 4.06 -10.80 46.68
CA THR A 925 5.26 -11.55 46.28
C THR A 925 4.93 -12.94 45.71
N ALA A 926 3.99 -13.69 46.29
CA ALA A 926 3.60 -15.01 45.80
C ALA A 926 2.90 -14.94 44.43
N ALA A 927 2.03 -13.94 44.22
CA ALA A 927 1.37 -13.71 42.94
C ALA A 927 2.39 -13.35 41.84
N ILE A 928 3.39 -12.52 42.17
CA ILE A 928 4.46 -12.14 41.24
C ILE A 928 5.36 -13.34 40.91
N GLN A 929 5.73 -14.15 41.90
CA GLN A 929 6.46 -15.39 41.65
C GLN A 929 5.68 -16.30 40.68
N ASN A 930 4.37 -16.45 40.90
CA ASN A 930 3.53 -17.26 40.04
C ASN A 930 3.45 -16.69 38.61
N TYR A 931 3.27 -15.37 38.47
CA TYR A 931 3.31 -14.69 37.18
C TYR A 931 4.65 -14.93 36.46
N PHE A 932 5.77 -14.80 37.17
CA PHE A 932 7.09 -15.05 36.62
C PHE A 932 7.30 -16.52 36.22
N ASN A 933 6.86 -17.46 37.04
CA ASN A 933 6.97 -18.90 36.74
C ASN A 933 6.13 -19.35 35.54
N THR A 934 5.00 -18.68 35.30
CA THR A 934 4.01 -19.07 34.28
C THR A 934 4.22 -18.33 32.95
N SER A 935 4.45 -17.02 32.99
CA SER A 935 4.65 -16.18 31.80
C SER A 935 6.10 -16.15 31.33
N PHE A 936 7.05 -16.29 32.25
CA PHE A 936 8.48 -16.22 31.95
C PHE A 936 9.23 -17.51 32.29
N GLY A 937 8.50 -18.63 32.25
CA GLY A 937 9.00 -19.91 32.71
C GLY A 937 8.15 -21.11 32.32
N ASN A 938 8.67 -22.30 32.60
CA ASN A 938 7.94 -23.57 32.52
C ASN A 938 7.76 -24.14 33.94
N GLY A 939 7.12 -23.36 34.80
CA GLY A 939 6.95 -23.70 36.22
C GLY A 939 8.04 -23.12 37.12
N SER A 940 9.15 -22.65 36.55
CA SER A 940 10.17 -21.85 37.22
C SER A 940 10.58 -20.69 36.31
N SER A 941 10.68 -19.50 36.89
CA SER A 941 11.07 -18.26 36.21
C SER A 941 12.46 -18.37 35.58
N THR A 942 12.61 -17.76 34.40
CA THR A 942 13.89 -17.57 33.68
C THR A 942 14.38 -16.12 33.73
N LEU A 943 13.72 -15.25 34.51
CA LEU A 943 14.05 -13.83 34.57
C LEU A 943 15.39 -13.52 35.23
N ASN A 944 16.05 -14.48 35.88
CA ASN A 944 17.44 -14.30 36.33
C ASN A 944 18.42 -13.97 35.19
N ASN A 945 18.03 -14.23 33.93
CA ASN A 945 18.79 -13.87 32.74
C ASN A 945 18.42 -12.48 32.17
N LEU A 946 17.50 -11.75 32.82
CA LEU A 946 17.09 -10.40 32.47
C LEU A 946 17.86 -9.37 33.30
N THR A 947 18.51 -8.43 32.61
CA THR A 947 19.00 -7.18 33.18
C THR A 947 18.13 -6.03 32.72
N LEU A 948 17.49 -5.32 33.66
CA LEU A 948 16.68 -4.14 33.44
C LEU A 948 17.44 -2.89 33.89
N ASN A 949 17.77 -2.03 32.94
CA ASN A 949 18.29 -0.70 33.19
C ASN A 949 17.13 0.30 33.19
N MET A 950 16.71 0.68 34.39
CA MET A 950 15.59 1.59 34.59
C MET A 950 16.10 3.03 34.60
N GLU A 951 15.78 3.81 33.57
CA GLU A 951 16.09 5.24 33.57
C GLU A 951 15.18 6.00 34.54
N ASP A 952 15.60 7.20 34.94
CA ASP A 952 14.82 8.07 35.82
C ASP A 952 13.41 8.30 35.26
N ASN A 953 12.40 8.14 36.12
CA ASN A 953 10.99 8.25 35.75
C ASN A 953 10.51 7.23 34.69
N SER A 954 11.15 6.07 34.57
CA SER A 954 10.59 4.89 33.90
C SER A 954 9.61 4.13 34.82
N ARG A 955 8.97 3.08 34.31
CA ARG A 955 8.02 2.24 35.07
C ARG A 955 8.39 0.77 35.04
N LEU A 956 8.41 0.12 36.21
CA LEU A 956 8.65 -1.32 36.29
C LEU A 956 7.39 -2.13 35.94
N PHE A 957 6.27 -1.89 36.60
CA PHE A 957 5.02 -2.60 36.36
C PHE A 957 3.85 -1.68 36.05
N ILE A 958 2.98 -2.12 35.15
CA ILE A 958 1.55 -1.78 35.18
C ILE A 958 0.82 -3.02 35.73
N ALA A 959 0.03 -2.83 36.78
CA ALA A 959 -0.80 -3.87 37.37
C ALA A 959 -2.28 -3.47 37.29
N SER A 960 -3.07 -4.32 36.64
CA SER A 960 -4.48 -4.07 36.33
C SER A 960 -5.40 -5.02 37.09
N ASN A 961 -6.52 -4.50 37.59
CA ASN A 961 -7.55 -5.28 38.33
C ASN A 961 -7.01 -6.00 39.58
N VAL A 962 -6.02 -5.43 40.26
CA VAL A 962 -5.40 -6.04 41.45
C VAL A 962 -5.77 -5.36 42.75
N GLU A 963 -5.66 -6.08 43.87
CA GLU A 963 -5.61 -5.53 45.22
C GLU A 963 -4.20 -5.69 45.79
N MET A 964 -3.63 -4.59 46.28
CA MET A 964 -2.25 -4.53 46.75
C MET A 964 -2.13 -3.71 48.03
N ASN A 965 -1.30 -4.16 48.97
CA ASN A 965 -0.95 -3.39 50.16
C ASN A 965 0.26 -2.50 49.87
N LEU A 966 0.31 -1.31 50.47
CA LEU A 966 1.44 -0.40 50.30
C LEU A 966 2.77 -1.02 50.73
N SER A 967 2.79 -1.84 51.78
CA SER A 967 3.97 -2.60 52.23
C SER A 967 4.58 -3.49 51.14
N ASP A 968 3.77 -3.94 50.19
CA ASP A 968 4.16 -4.87 49.14
C ASP A 968 4.68 -4.14 47.88
N THR A 969 4.68 -2.80 47.87
CA THR A 969 4.98 -1.99 46.67
C THR A 969 6.44 -1.53 46.55
N ALA A 970 7.25 -1.72 47.59
CA ALA A 970 8.66 -1.35 47.57
C ALA A 970 9.48 -2.37 46.75
N ALA A 971 10.28 -1.90 45.78
CA ALA A 971 11.03 -2.77 44.88
C ALA A 971 11.96 -3.76 45.60
N THR A 972 12.63 -3.32 46.68
CA THR A 972 13.50 -4.17 47.50
C THR A 972 12.69 -5.29 48.17
N SER A 973 11.56 -4.95 48.79
CA SER A 973 10.67 -5.93 49.43
C SER A 973 10.04 -6.89 48.43
N LEU A 974 9.76 -6.40 47.21
CA LEU A 974 9.19 -7.19 46.12
C LEU A 974 10.13 -8.29 45.65
N MET A 975 11.40 -7.96 45.45
CA MET A 975 12.36 -8.87 44.78
C MET A 975 13.10 -9.79 45.75
N THR A 976 13.23 -9.42 47.04
CA THR A 976 14.02 -10.19 48.03
C THR A 976 13.45 -11.60 48.30
N GLY A 977 12.16 -11.84 48.02
CA GLY A 977 11.50 -13.15 48.18
C GLY A 977 11.26 -13.92 46.88
N ILE A 978 11.71 -13.40 45.73
CA ILE A 978 11.45 -14.00 44.42
C ILE A 978 12.64 -14.85 43.99
N THR A 979 12.41 -16.12 43.71
CA THR A 979 13.41 -16.99 43.09
C THR A 979 13.52 -16.70 41.60
N ASN A 980 14.75 -16.67 41.09
CA ASN A 980 15.07 -16.30 39.70
C ASN A 980 14.48 -14.94 39.28
N ALA A 981 14.59 -13.94 40.16
CA ALA A 981 14.22 -12.56 39.90
C ALA A 981 15.17 -11.89 38.87
N PRO A 982 14.69 -10.87 38.12
CA PRO A 982 15.55 -10.08 37.25
C PRO A 982 16.54 -9.22 38.02
N THR A 983 17.68 -8.92 37.39
CA THR A 983 18.60 -7.89 37.87
C THR A 983 18.06 -6.52 37.47
N ILE A 984 17.79 -5.64 38.44
CA ILE A 984 17.25 -4.30 38.19
C ILE A 984 18.29 -3.27 38.62
N THR A 985 18.61 -2.33 37.74
CA THR A 985 19.50 -1.20 38.00
C THR A 985 18.73 0.13 37.83
N GLY A 986 19.17 1.18 38.54
CA GLY A 986 18.48 2.47 38.63
C GLY A 986 17.76 2.67 39.98
N SER A 987 17.39 3.92 40.31
CA SER A 987 16.84 4.28 41.64
C SER A 987 15.61 5.20 41.61
N ASN A 988 15.40 5.93 40.51
CA ASN A 988 14.35 6.94 40.38
C ASN A 988 13.19 6.51 39.46
N TYR A 989 12.97 5.22 39.26
CA TYR A 989 11.83 4.70 38.53
C TYR A 989 10.58 4.54 39.42
N LYS A 990 9.42 4.44 38.79
CA LYS A 990 8.14 4.11 39.44
C LYS A 990 7.98 2.60 39.50
N THR A 991 7.72 2.04 40.69
CA THR A 991 7.62 0.59 40.84
C THR A 991 6.35 0.07 40.19
N PHE A 992 5.22 0.73 40.44
CA PHE A 992 3.92 0.32 39.91
C PHE A 992 3.14 1.53 39.39
N MET A 993 2.44 1.30 38.29
CA MET A 993 1.15 1.92 38.03
C MET A 993 0.04 0.95 38.38
N LEU A 994 -0.77 1.30 39.37
CA LEU A 994 -2.01 0.60 39.69
C LEU A 994 -3.12 1.18 38.81
N TYR A 995 -3.68 0.33 37.95
CA TYR A 995 -4.72 0.71 37.00
C TYR A 995 -5.98 -0.11 37.26
N LEU A 996 -7.15 0.52 37.39
CA LEU A 996 -8.41 -0.18 37.71
C LEU A 996 -8.23 -1.17 38.88
N SER A 997 -7.51 -0.74 39.91
CA SER A 997 -7.02 -1.58 40.99
C SER A 997 -7.40 -1.00 42.35
N LYS A 998 -7.03 -1.68 43.43
CA LYS A 998 -7.24 -1.27 44.81
C LYS A 998 -5.91 -1.22 45.57
N LEU A 999 -5.61 -0.07 46.16
CA LEU A 999 -4.45 0.11 47.06
C LEU A 999 -4.92 0.23 48.51
N ASN A 1000 -4.40 -0.63 49.38
CA ASN A 1000 -4.57 -0.53 50.82
C ASN A 1000 -3.35 0.12 51.47
N ILE A 1001 -3.52 1.27 52.11
CA ILE A 1001 -2.46 1.93 52.90
C ILE A 1001 -2.41 1.28 54.28
N ASN A 1002 -1.56 0.28 54.42
CA ASN A 1002 -1.39 -0.53 55.63
C ASN A 1002 -0.15 -0.16 56.46
N GLN A 1003 0.63 0.84 56.03
CA GLN A 1003 1.80 1.37 56.72
C GLN A 1003 1.79 2.90 56.69
N SER A 1004 2.61 3.53 57.53
CA SER A 1004 2.69 5.00 57.58
C SER A 1004 3.25 5.59 56.28
N VAL A 1005 2.68 6.72 55.85
CA VAL A 1005 3.09 7.45 54.65
C VAL A 1005 3.62 8.82 55.04
N ASP A 1006 4.87 9.08 54.68
CA ASP A 1006 5.44 10.43 54.70
C ASP A 1006 5.37 10.99 53.28
N LEU A 1007 4.48 11.97 53.07
CA LEU A 1007 4.29 12.61 51.77
C LEU A 1007 5.49 13.50 51.40
N ASN A 1008 6.33 13.89 52.37
CA ASN A 1008 7.51 14.73 52.14
C ASN A 1008 8.73 13.92 51.68
N ASP A 1009 8.77 12.62 51.98
CA ASP A 1009 9.86 11.74 51.56
C ASP A 1009 9.62 11.20 50.14
N PRO A 1010 10.35 11.66 49.10
CA PRO A 1010 10.18 11.17 47.73
C PRO A 1010 10.50 9.68 47.56
N ASN A 1011 11.16 9.06 48.54
CA ASN A 1011 11.48 7.63 48.57
C ASN A 1011 10.47 6.78 49.35
N ASN A 1012 9.49 7.40 50.03
CA ASN A 1012 8.39 6.66 50.62
C ASN A 1012 7.70 5.83 49.54
N ALA A 1013 7.33 4.59 49.87
CA ALA A 1013 6.73 3.66 48.92
C ALA A 1013 5.52 4.27 48.19
N TYR A 1014 4.71 5.06 48.88
CA TYR A 1014 3.53 5.73 48.29
C TYR A 1014 3.92 6.71 47.18
N ASN A 1015 4.98 7.49 47.38
CA ASN A 1015 5.44 8.50 46.43
C ASN A 1015 6.16 7.89 45.21
N LYS A 1016 6.54 6.61 45.28
CA LYS A 1016 7.11 5.83 44.17
C LYS A 1016 6.06 5.12 43.31
N LEU A 1017 4.77 5.23 43.65
CA LEU A 1017 3.66 4.68 42.87
C LEU A 1017 3.06 5.70 41.90
N GLU A 1018 2.37 5.15 40.92
CA GLU A 1018 1.36 5.83 40.14
C GLU A 1018 0.04 5.08 40.37
N ILE A 1019 -1.03 5.83 40.54
CA ILE A 1019 -2.35 5.27 40.79
C ILE A 1019 -3.28 5.95 39.80
N SER A 1020 -3.99 5.17 39.00
CA SER A 1020 -4.88 5.67 37.96
C SER A 1020 -6.17 4.86 37.92
N ASN A 1021 -7.32 5.54 37.88
CA ASN A 1021 -8.64 4.90 37.85
C ASN A 1021 -8.79 3.81 38.93
N SER A 1022 -8.25 4.02 40.13
CA SER A 1022 -8.09 2.96 41.13
C SER A 1022 -8.63 3.38 42.50
N THR A 1023 -9.19 2.42 43.23
CA THR A 1023 -9.60 2.57 44.62
C THR A 1023 -8.39 2.74 45.55
N ILE A 1024 -8.49 3.64 46.53
CA ILE A 1024 -7.49 3.79 47.59
C ILE A 1024 -8.20 3.72 48.95
N GLU A 1025 -7.79 2.80 49.80
CA GLU A 1025 -8.27 2.68 51.18
C GLU A 1025 -7.13 2.98 52.16
N ASN A 1026 -7.26 4.08 52.91
CA ASN A 1026 -6.33 4.42 53.98
C ASN A 1026 -6.79 3.88 55.33
N ALA A 1027 -5.98 3.01 55.92
CA ALA A 1027 -6.18 2.49 57.27
C ALA A 1027 -5.03 2.86 58.24
N ASN A 1028 -4.11 3.73 57.83
CA ASN A 1028 -2.91 4.11 58.58
C ASN A 1028 -2.71 5.66 58.58
N SER A 1029 -1.58 6.13 59.11
CA SER A 1029 -1.23 7.55 59.14
C SER A 1029 -0.58 8.00 57.82
N MET A 1030 -1.09 9.10 57.26
CA MET A 1030 -0.44 9.84 56.17
C MET A 1030 -0.12 11.24 56.68
N THR A 1031 1.14 11.65 56.62
CA THR A 1031 1.61 12.94 57.13
C THR A 1031 2.27 13.74 56.01
N GLY A 1032 1.93 15.01 55.89
CA GLY A 1032 2.59 15.95 54.97
C GLY A 1032 2.62 17.36 55.54
N SER A 1033 3.61 18.15 55.14
CA SER A 1033 3.73 19.55 55.60
C SER A 1033 3.94 20.56 54.47
N LEU A 1034 4.00 20.09 53.23
CA LEU A 1034 4.20 20.97 52.08
C LEU A 1034 2.89 21.64 51.65
N ASN A 1035 3.01 22.87 51.18
CA ASN A 1035 1.87 23.64 50.69
C ASN A 1035 1.24 22.95 49.47
N ARG A 1036 -0.09 22.75 49.48
CA ARG A 1036 -0.86 22.07 48.42
C ARG A 1036 -0.49 20.61 48.18
N GLN A 1037 0.10 19.95 49.18
CA GLN A 1037 0.37 18.52 49.15
C GLN A 1037 -0.95 17.74 49.28
N VAL A 1038 -1.14 16.73 48.42
CA VAL A 1038 -2.36 15.94 48.36
C VAL A 1038 -2.06 14.54 48.88
N ALA A 1039 -2.79 14.10 49.91
CA ALA A 1039 -2.61 12.78 50.49
C ALA A 1039 -3.25 11.68 49.63
N ILE A 1040 -4.49 11.87 49.20
CA ILE A 1040 -5.23 10.91 48.36
C ILE A 1040 -6.05 11.70 47.35
N ALA A 1041 -5.86 11.44 46.06
CA ALA A 1041 -6.72 11.94 44.99
C ALA A 1041 -6.74 10.98 43.80
N GLN A 1042 -7.91 10.89 43.16
CA GLN A 1042 -8.12 10.23 41.89
C GLN A 1042 -9.21 10.97 41.12
N GLU A 1043 -9.02 11.08 39.82
CA GLU A 1043 -10.08 11.40 38.88
C GLU A 1043 -10.56 10.09 38.24
N ASN A 1044 -11.85 10.01 37.94
CA ASN A 1044 -12.44 8.84 37.31
C ASN A 1044 -12.46 9.09 35.80
N GLY A 1045 -11.63 8.35 35.07
CA GLY A 1045 -11.47 8.49 33.65
C GLY A 1045 -12.54 7.75 32.85
N ASN A 1046 -12.32 7.71 31.54
CA ASN A 1046 -13.14 6.94 30.61
C ASN A 1046 -12.50 5.58 30.31
N ASP A 1047 -13.36 4.60 30.02
CA ASP A 1047 -12.97 3.33 29.44
C ASP A 1047 -12.44 3.49 28.00
N THR A 1048 -11.99 2.38 27.41
CA THR A 1048 -11.46 2.36 26.04
C THR A 1048 -12.48 2.73 24.97
N ASN A 1049 -13.78 2.79 25.30
CA ASN A 1049 -14.85 3.23 24.42
C ASN A 1049 -15.26 4.70 24.66
N GLY A 1050 -14.61 5.39 25.60
CA GLY A 1050 -14.94 6.76 25.96
C GLY A 1050 -16.08 6.89 26.98
N ASN A 1051 -16.58 5.81 27.56
CA ASN A 1051 -17.59 5.85 28.62
C ASN A 1051 -16.93 6.04 29.97
N GLY A 1052 -17.46 6.93 30.81
CA GLY A 1052 -16.97 7.07 32.19
C GLY A 1052 -17.08 5.75 32.95
N TYR A 1053 -16.06 5.40 33.74
CA TYR A 1053 -16.17 4.28 34.66
C TYR A 1053 -17.31 4.50 35.65
N ASN A 1054 -18.00 3.41 36.03
CA ASN A 1054 -19.08 3.49 37.02
C ASN A 1054 -18.54 4.09 38.33
N ALA A 1055 -19.30 4.96 38.98
CA ALA A 1055 -18.86 5.68 40.18
C ALA A 1055 -18.46 4.75 41.35
N ASN A 1056 -18.93 3.50 41.34
CA ASN A 1056 -18.55 2.48 42.32
C ASN A 1056 -17.24 1.74 41.99
N LYS A 1057 -16.62 1.97 40.83
CA LYS A 1057 -15.35 1.35 40.43
C LYS A 1057 -14.14 2.00 41.10
N VAL A 1058 -14.22 3.29 41.41
CA VAL A 1058 -13.13 4.06 42.01
C VAL A 1058 -13.64 4.71 43.28
N THR A 1059 -13.14 4.25 44.42
CA THR A 1059 -13.51 4.73 45.75
C THR A 1059 -12.28 5.21 46.50
N LEU A 1060 -12.40 6.34 47.19
CA LEU A 1060 -11.35 6.87 48.06
C LEU A 1060 -11.89 6.85 49.50
N THR A 1061 -11.31 6.02 50.36
CA THR A 1061 -11.83 5.79 51.71
C THR A 1061 -10.73 6.05 52.73
N ASN A 1062 -10.97 6.93 53.70
CA ASN A 1062 -10.20 6.96 54.95
C ASN A 1062 -11.00 6.20 56.02
N THR A 1063 -10.48 5.05 56.47
CA THR A 1063 -11.18 4.23 57.47
C THR A 1063 -11.12 4.89 58.85
N ALA A 1064 -11.88 4.38 59.82
CA ALA A 1064 -11.88 4.90 61.19
C ALA A 1064 -10.50 4.83 61.88
N SER A 1065 -9.60 3.94 61.43
CA SER A 1065 -8.22 3.85 61.93
C SER A 1065 -7.23 4.71 61.14
N GLY A 1066 -7.61 5.22 59.96
CA GLY A 1066 -6.77 6.05 59.12
C GLY A 1066 -6.75 7.50 59.59
N VAL A 1067 -5.56 8.11 59.57
CA VAL A 1067 -5.36 9.51 59.95
C VAL A 1067 -4.61 10.23 58.82
N ILE A 1068 -5.11 11.38 58.37
CA ILE A 1068 -4.43 12.24 57.39
C ILE A 1068 -4.16 13.57 58.10
N ASN A 1069 -2.87 13.89 58.28
CA ASN A 1069 -2.39 15.05 59.02
C ASN A 1069 -1.58 16.01 58.14
#